data_AF-A0A6A1UWH8-F1
#
_entry.id   AF-A0A6A1UWH8-F1
#
_cell.length_a   1.000
_cell.length_b   1.000
_cell.length_c   1.000
_cell.angle_alpha   90.00
_cell.angle_beta   90.00
_cell.angle_gamma   90.00
#
_symmetry.space_group_name_H-M   'P 1'
#
loop_
_entity.id
_entity.type
_entity.pdbx_description
1 polymer ?
#
loop_
_entity_poly.entity_id
_entity_poly.type
_entity_poly.pdbx_seq_one_letter_code
_entity_poly.pdbx_strand_id
1 'polypeptide(L)'
;MRQDVRGKFVGGEQLAFSKSLRVFQTKKRKQNPPKFSDNHLPHSCDIRIQLLGFHGEPLTHSLPFPLCLVLNFFASNLQEAQPEQAPSLEDCLKLLQGERDEQRLAGLFLVTKFCKGDDHALLCRVYDAVGVRFLDRLLRTGMGKGSIGGSGTDNRDAYLKLAITVLAAFCRVPEIASSEDMSSKIPLILETMSDSGSSVHAECLEFLYLVSTASEDGALKLYESRGMKVLASQISTFSDDSQLMEIATKLVLLMLSKLPLDVITNDYLFELSLIVVKLAQQFALLHNLLKFEVLHLLSTILSSKYSAPLHEALREMPNGSWSYYIRDGIAAILHSRVAPAERLEALMLAETMVTIHGEQWLIGHVNLPDKEDSIPVDRFLLLVLEQSRVEVAVLLNDLAYLKYEASNNCSSTAETILLKQRNVAIAFSLMEKIIKVISDAGGNEGELIDEATSINVIRALDETIRVVLEYLQDAKEHGQRKGDDLLASVRIIGSYLAETPFACKEKVRELLEYMLSVEGEDEQSPFYSICFLLPMLCQVTMEMEGCKALASSGGDRAVMECLIKLIGGSNRMVGNNSCVFLACDAIMNLLLKVKEQVRVSLDEANFVHLLKALANWTVDMEDPSVFMMASSICALIFDFTSEEALLNHPNFDYSSLNGLSRLIARSLATRGQDMSNDAKAEADLFEIVNAGYSRWALRFPHIRAAVEG
;
A
#
# COMPACT_ATOMS: atom_id res chain seq x y z
N MET A 1 10.98 -49.44 -31.99
CA MET A 1 11.93 -48.34 -31.76
C MET A 1 11.21 -47.33 -30.89
N ARG A 2 11.67 -47.06 -29.66
CA ARG A 2 11.04 -46.11 -28.72
C ARG A 2 12.08 -45.04 -28.38
N GLN A 3 11.69 -43.78 -28.40
CA GLN A 3 12.54 -42.67 -27.92
C GLN A 3 11.70 -41.65 -27.16
N ASP A 4 12.39 -40.92 -26.29
CA ASP A 4 11.84 -40.02 -25.29
C ASP A 4 11.10 -38.80 -25.85
N VAL A 5 9.82 -38.66 -25.50
CA VAL A 5 9.12 -37.36 -25.51
C VAL A 5 9.20 -36.78 -24.09
N ARG A 6 10.38 -36.23 -23.73
CA ARG A 6 10.62 -35.66 -22.39
C ARG A 6 10.33 -34.17 -22.32
N GLY A 7 9.12 -33.87 -21.85
CA GLY A 7 8.73 -32.67 -21.08
C GLY A 7 9.36 -31.33 -21.45
N LYS A 8 8.66 -30.55 -22.27
CA LYS A 8 8.85 -29.09 -22.44
C LYS A 8 7.51 -28.35 -22.63
N PHE A 9 6.58 -28.50 -21.69
CA PHE A 9 5.57 -27.44 -21.50
C PHE A 9 6.30 -26.20 -20.98
N VAL A 10 6.13 -25.07 -21.67
CA VAL A 10 6.86 -23.82 -21.41
C VAL A 10 5.93 -22.63 -21.62
N GLY A 11 5.48 -22.01 -20.52
CA GLY A 11 5.22 -20.57 -20.52
C GLY A 11 6.57 -19.86 -20.63
N GLY A 12 6.72 -18.93 -21.59
CA GLY A 12 8.02 -18.45 -22.06
C GLY A 12 8.93 -17.85 -20.97
N GLU A 13 8.34 -17.15 -20.01
CA GLU A 13 9.05 -16.23 -19.12
C GLU A 13 9.46 -16.87 -17.77
N GLN A 14 8.68 -17.81 -17.22
CA GLN A 14 8.98 -18.49 -15.94
C GLN A 14 10.13 -19.52 -16.02
N LEU A 15 10.60 -19.88 -17.22
CA LEU A 15 11.51 -21.03 -17.38
C LEU A 15 13.00 -20.72 -17.14
N ALA A 16 13.37 -19.45 -16.96
CA ALA A 16 14.76 -19.05 -16.75
C ALA A 16 15.23 -19.34 -15.31
N PHE A 17 14.56 -18.75 -14.32
CA PHE A 17 14.85 -18.90 -12.88
C PHE A 17 14.85 -20.37 -12.41
N SER A 18 13.94 -21.18 -12.97
CA SER A 18 13.83 -22.62 -12.70
C SER A 18 15.11 -23.42 -13.02
N LYS A 19 16.00 -22.94 -13.90
CA LYS A 19 17.28 -23.62 -14.18
C LYS A 19 18.31 -23.39 -13.07
N SER A 20 18.39 -22.17 -12.55
CA SER A 20 19.33 -21.80 -11.49
C SER A 20 18.99 -22.52 -10.18
N LEU A 21 17.73 -22.48 -9.73
CA LEU A 21 17.35 -23.08 -8.42
C LEU A 21 17.48 -24.61 -8.37
N ARG A 22 17.31 -25.33 -9.49
CA ARG A 22 17.49 -26.79 -9.56
C ARG A 22 18.91 -27.23 -9.17
N VAL A 23 19.92 -26.38 -9.37
CA VAL A 23 21.31 -26.66 -8.95
C VAL A 23 21.43 -26.59 -7.42
N PHE A 24 20.79 -25.61 -6.78
CA PHE A 24 20.93 -25.33 -5.34
C PHE A 24 20.17 -26.31 -4.44
N GLN A 25 18.94 -26.70 -4.81
CA GLN A 25 18.06 -27.50 -3.94
C GLN A 25 18.64 -28.89 -3.58
N THR A 26 19.54 -29.43 -4.41
CA THR A 26 20.23 -30.70 -4.15
C THR A 26 21.07 -30.70 -2.85
N LYS A 27 21.48 -29.54 -2.34
CA LYS A 27 22.34 -29.41 -1.14
C LYS A 27 21.59 -29.40 0.21
N LYS A 28 20.29 -29.04 0.25
CA LYS A 28 19.56 -28.72 1.51
C LYS A 28 18.96 -29.93 2.23
N ARG A 29 19.21 -31.16 1.77
CA ARG A 29 18.43 -32.38 2.07
C ARG A 29 18.75 -33.09 3.42
N LYS A 30 19.01 -32.34 4.50
CA LYS A 30 19.26 -32.91 5.86
C LYS A 30 18.79 -32.00 7.00
N GLN A 31 17.94 -32.58 7.87
CA GLN A 31 17.49 -32.17 9.23
C GLN A 31 16.02 -31.70 9.33
N ASN A 32 15.30 -32.24 10.33
CA ASN A 32 13.86 -32.08 10.57
C ASN A 32 13.59 -31.75 12.06
N PRO A 33 12.61 -30.87 12.39
CA PRO A 33 12.17 -30.57 13.76
C PRO A 33 10.68 -30.91 14.07
N PRO A 34 10.26 -30.95 15.36
CA PRO A 34 8.86 -30.96 15.83
C PRO A 34 8.55 -29.85 16.90
N LYS A 35 7.32 -29.56 17.39
CA LYS A 35 5.92 -29.53 16.85
C LYS A 35 4.96 -28.82 17.87
N PHE A 36 4.28 -27.73 17.46
CA PHE A 36 2.87 -27.29 17.69
C PHE A 36 2.18 -27.00 19.06
N SER A 37 1.07 -26.21 18.96
CA SER A 37 -0.08 -25.93 19.87
C SER A 37 0.09 -24.90 21.04
N ASP A 38 -0.67 -23.79 21.25
CA ASP A 38 -1.81 -23.08 20.57
C ASP A 38 -3.28 -23.35 21.15
N ASN A 39 -4.06 -22.35 21.72
CA ASN A 39 -5.39 -21.76 21.21
C ASN A 39 -6.31 -20.93 22.29
N HIS A 40 -7.31 -19.92 22.41
CA HIS A 40 -8.30 -18.77 21.96
C HIS A 40 -9.90 -18.64 21.67
N LEU A 41 -10.47 -17.50 22.25
CA LEU A 41 -11.21 -16.23 21.76
C LEU A 41 -12.66 -16.39 21.25
N PRO A 42 -13.40 -15.46 20.52
CA PRO A 42 -13.11 -14.23 19.72
C PRO A 42 -13.97 -12.91 19.98
N HIS A 43 -14.20 -12.10 18.91
CA HIS A 43 -15.23 -11.03 18.64
C HIS A 43 -15.19 -9.63 19.34
N SER A 44 -15.65 -8.47 18.78
CA SER A 44 -16.56 -8.17 17.62
C SER A 44 -17.31 -6.79 17.71
N CYS A 45 -16.84 -5.64 17.13
CA CYS A 45 -17.66 -4.48 16.62
C CYS A 45 -16.86 -3.29 16.01
N ASP A 46 -17.55 -2.33 15.35
CA ASP A 46 -17.04 -1.08 14.71
C ASP A 46 -16.77 0.12 15.65
N ILE A 47 -15.71 0.93 15.40
CA ILE A 47 -15.60 2.34 15.82
C ILE A 47 -14.96 3.23 14.73
N ARG A 48 -15.32 4.52 14.74
CA ARG A 48 -14.67 5.62 13.99
C ARG A 48 -13.16 5.68 14.28
N ILE A 49 -12.37 6.19 13.33
CA ILE A 49 -10.97 6.58 13.60
C ILE A 49 -10.96 7.67 14.69
N GLN A 50 -10.61 7.29 15.91
CA GLN A 50 -10.14 8.21 16.92
C GLN A 50 -8.70 8.57 16.55
N LEU A 51 -8.47 9.82 16.15
CA LEU A 51 -7.13 10.40 16.19
C LEU A 51 -6.64 10.26 17.64
N LEU A 52 -5.57 9.49 17.85
CA LEU A 52 -4.96 9.31 19.17
C LEU A 52 -4.68 10.68 19.77
N GLY A 53 -5.05 10.85 21.04
CA GLY A 53 -5.43 12.16 21.58
C GLY A 53 -4.36 13.23 21.42
N PHE A 54 -4.55 14.11 20.44
CA PHE A 54 -3.98 15.46 20.45
C PHE A 54 -4.59 16.27 21.59
N HIS A 55 -4.18 15.96 22.83
CA HIS A 55 -3.93 17.04 23.77
C HIS A 55 -2.88 17.92 23.12
N GLY A 56 -3.26 19.13 22.75
CA GLY A 56 -2.31 20.13 22.27
C GLY A 56 -1.37 20.49 23.41
N GLU A 57 -0.22 19.84 23.49
CA GLU A 57 0.87 20.33 24.32
C GLU A 57 1.25 21.72 23.78
N PRO A 58 1.21 22.77 24.61
CA PRO A 58 1.67 24.09 24.17
C PRO A 58 3.16 24.02 23.80
N LEU A 59 3.58 24.90 22.89
CA LEU A 59 4.95 25.03 22.36
C LEU A 59 5.95 25.49 23.45
N THR A 60 6.18 24.62 24.43
CA THR A 60 6.95 24.88 25.66
C THR A 60 8.46 24.72 25.48
N HIS A 61 8.90 24.15 24.36
CA HIS A 61 10.31 24.10 23.98
C HIS A 61 10.76 25.35 23.18
N SER A 62 10.75 26.48 23.88
CA SER A 62 11.67 27.61 23.68
C SER A 62 11.80 28.18 22.26
N LEU A 63 10.74 28.80 21.73
CA LEU A 63 10.87 29.82 20.70
C LEU A 63 11.65 31.05 21.26
N PRO A 64 12.77 31.48 20.63
CA PRO A 64 13.49 32.68 21.08
C PRO A 64 12.66 33.94 20.82
N PHE A 65 12.28 34.63 21.89
CA PHE A 65 11.28 35.72 21.96
C PHE A 65 11.32 36.73 20.78
N PRO A 66 10.43 36.59 19.76
CA PRO A 66 10.44 37.51 18.62
C PRO A 66 10.01 38.92 19.02
N LEU A 67 9.01 39.04 19.91
CA LEU A 67 8.52 40.33 20.44
C LEU A 67 9.67 41.20 20.95
N CYS A 68 10.55 40.64 21.81
CA CYS A 68 11.59 41.42 22.46
C CYS A 68 12.65 41.89 21.46
N LEU A 69 13.04 41.05 20.49
CA LEU A 69 14.00 41.42 19.46
C LEU A 69 13.44 42.44 18.47
N VAL A 70 12.22 42.24 17.96
CA VAL A 70 11.53 43.17 17.04
C VAL A 70 11.27 44.52 17.72
N LEU A 71 10.80 44.52 18.98
CA LEU A 71 10.51 45.75 19.71
C LEU A 71 11.79 46.50 20.14
N ASN A 72 12.91 45.80 20.40
CA ASN A 72 14.21 46.44 20.59
C ASN A 72 14.77 47.05 19.29
N PHE A 73 14.62 46.38 18.14
CA PHE A 73 14.99 46.93 16.83
C PHE A 73 14.22 48.22 16.53
N PHE A 74 12.91 48.22 16.76
CA PHE A 74 12.08 49.44 16.67
C PHE A 74 12.51 50.54 17.65
N ALA A 75 12.78 50.19 18.92
CA ALA A 75 13.27 51.15 19.91
C ALA A 75 14.64 51.76 19.54
N SER A 76 15.42 51.07 18.70
CA SER A 76 16.69 51.58 18.16
C SER A 76 16.50 52.67 17.10
N ASN A 77 15.33 52.70 16.45
CA ASN A 77 14.97 53.68 15.42
C ASN A 77 14.12 54.85 15.95
N LEU A 78 13.75 54.85 17.24
CA LEU A 78 12.99 55.91 17.92
C LEU A 78 13.85 56.55 19.01
N GLN A 79 14.63 57.56 18.62
CA GLN A 79 15.67 58.13 19.49
C GLN A 79 15.10 59.06 20.60
N GLU A 80 15.58 58.80 21.82
CA GLU A 80 15.56 59.63 23.04
C GLU A 80 14.21 59.96 23.73
N ALA A 81 14.04 59.34 24.91
CA ALA A 81 13.39 59.93 26.08
C ALA A 81 14.20 59.58 27.35
N GLN A 82 14.20 60.46 28.36
CA GLN A 82 15.10 60.34 29.52
C GLN A 82 14.61 59.34 30.60
N PRO A 83 15.51 58.79 31.43
CA PRO A 83 15.17 57.79 32.44
C PRO A 83 14.59 58.41 33.73
N GLU A 84 13.29 58.62 33.75
CA GLU A 84 12.53 58.73 35.01
C GLU A 84 11.95 57.35 35.42
N GLN A 85 11.27 57.31 36.57
CA GLN A 85 10.94 56.10 37.34
C GLN A 85 10.41 54.94 36.49
N ALA A 86 10.90 53.72 36.75
CA ALA A 86 10.46 52.51 36.07
C ALA A 86 8.92 52.38 36.17
N PRO A 87 8.19 52.44 35.04
CA PRO A 87 6.73 52.56 35.05
C PRO A 87 6.09 51.31 35.64
N SER A 88 4.93 51.44 36.29
CA SER A 88 4.18 50.26 36.72
C SER A 88 3.48 49.58 35.54
N LEU A 89 3.15 48.30 35.69
CA LEU A 89 2.28 47.59 34.74
C LEU A 89 0.94 48.32 34.52
N GLU A 90 0.40 48.96 35.56
CA GLU A 90 -0.87 49.68 35.48
C GLU A 90 -0.74 50.98 34.67
N ASP A 91 0.43 51.62 34.66
CA ASP A 91 0.71 52.78 33.81
C ASP A 91 0.97 52.38 32.35
N CYS A 92 1.55 51.18 32.13
CA CYS A 92 1.64 50.56 30.81
C CYS A 92 0.24 50.27 30.24
N LEU A 93 -0.69 49.70 31.04
CA LEU A 93 -2.07 49.45 30.62
C LEU A 93 -2.84 50.76 30.29
N LYS A 94 -2.62 51.85 31.04
CA LYS A 94 -3.18 53.18 30.70
C LYS A 94 -2.65 53.72 29.37
N LEU A 95 -1.38 53.48 29.03
CA LEU A 95 -0.81 53.87 27.73
C LEU A 95 -1.41 53.06 26.57
N LEU A 96 -1.62 51.74 26.77
CA LEU A 96 -2.31 50.86 25.82
C LEU A 96 -3.76 51.30 25.54
N GLN A 97 -4.46 51.81 26.55
CA GLN A 97 -5.81 52.37 26.44
C GLN A 97 -5.85 53.80 25.84
N GLY A 98 -4.70 54.45 25.62
CA GLY A 98 -4.60 55.85 25.19
C GLY A 98 -5.31 56.17 23.88
N GLU A 99 -5.73 57.42 23.69
CA GLU A 99 -6.50 57.84 22.50
C GLU A 99 -5.66 57.84 21.21
N ARG A 100 -4.33 58.06 21.31
CA ARG A 100 -3.43 58.13 20.16
C ARG A 100 -2.66 56.85 19.93
N ASP A 101 -2.44 56.50 18.66
CA ASP A 101 -1.75 55.28 18.27
C ASP A 101 -0.29 55.26 18.72
N GLU A 102 0.39 56.42 18.81
CA GLU A 102 1.73 56.51 19.41
C GLU A 102 1.76 56.09 20.89
N GLN A 103 0.69 56.35 21.66
CA GLN A 103 0.61 55.95 23.08
C GLN A 103 0.41 54.44 23.21
N ARG A 104 -0.39 53.85 22.32
CA ARG A 104 -0.61 52.40 22.27
C ARG A 104 0.65 51.65 21.86
N LEU A 105 1.38 52.18 20.86
CA LEU A 105 2.70 51.68 20.49
C LEU A 105 3.67 51.76 21.67
N ALA A 106 3.79 52.92 22.33
CA ALA A 106 4.64 53.08 23.52
C ALA A 106 4.27 52.10 24.65
N GLY A 107 2.97 51.84 24.86
CA GLY A 107 2.48 50.80 25.76
C GLY A 107 2.97 49.40 25.36
N LEU A 108 2.86 49.03 24.09
CA LEU A 108 3.34 47.73 23.57
C LEU A 108 4.87 47.57 23.70
N PHE A 109 5.64 48.65 23.52
CA PHE A 109 7.09 48.62 23.81
C PHE A 109 7.36 48.35 25.29
N LEU A 110 6.65 49.04 26.19
CA LEU A 110 6.86 48.90 27.64
C LEU A 110 6.39 47.54 28.18
N VAL A 111 5.35 46.93 27.60
CA VAL A 111 4.77 45.67 28.10
C VAL A 111 5.76 44.50 28.06
N THR A 112 6.72 44.53 27.13
CA THR A 112 7.82 43.55 27.03
C THR A 112 8.64 43.40 28.30
N LYS A 113 8.70 44.43 29.14
CA LYS A 113 9.44 44.45 30.41
C LYS A 113 8.73 43.68 31.53
N PHE A 114 7.46 43.32 31.32
CA PHE A 114 6.61 42.62 32.28
C PHE A 114 6.21 41.22 31.77
N CYS A 115 6.02 41.04 30.46
CA CYS A 115 5.67 39.75 29.87
C CYS A 115 6.78 38.71 30.03
N LYS A 116 6.46 37.62 30.73
CA LYS A 116 7.14 36.32 30.61
C LYS A 116 6.37 35.47 29.59
N GLY A 117 7.01 34.45 29.01
CA GLY A 117 6.48 33.69 27.86
C GLY A 117 5.06 33.16 28.04
N ASP A 118 4.78 32.69 29.25
CA ASP A 118 3.60 31.85 29.55
C ASP A 118 2.56 32.58 30.42
N ASP A 119 2.67 33.91 30.60
CA ASP A 119 1.73 34.69 31.40
C ASP A 119 0.46 35.05 30.60
N HIS A 120 -0.39 34.04 30.39
CA HIS A 120 -1.64 34.17 29.65
C HIS A 120 -2.58 35.21 30.29
N ALA A 121 -2.59 35.31 31.63
CA ALA A 121 -3.42 36.27 32.35
C ALA A 121 -3.00 37.73 32.10
N LEU A 122 -1.69 37.98 31.99
CA LEU A 122 -1.17 39.26 31.55
C LEU A 122 -1.50 39.53 30.07
N LEU A 123 -1.32 38.54 29.18
CA LEU A 123 -1.63 38.69 27.76
C LEU A 123 -3.11 39.04 27.50
N CYS A 124 -4.06 38.45 28.24
CA CYS A 124 -5.47 38.85 28.21
C CYS A 124 -5.66 40.34 28.57
N ARG A 125 -5.13 40.77 29.73
CA ARG A 125 -5.24 42.18 30.18
C ARG A 125 -4.65 43.17 29.17
N VAL A 126 -3.59 42.76 28.47
CA VAL A 126 -2.90 43.57 27.46
C VAL A 126 -3.71 43.62 26.16
N TYR A 127 -4.29 42.51 25.72
CA TYR A 127 -5.20 42.45 24.57
C TYR A 127 -6.44 43.35 24.78
N ASP A 128 -7.09 43.22 25.95
CA ASP A 128 -8.25 44.04 26.35
C ASP A 128 -7.90 45.54 26.36
N ALA A 129 -6.71 45.90 26.86
CA ALA A 129 -6.24 47.29 26.91
C ALA A 129 -5.89 47.87 25.53
N VAL A 130 -5.30 47.06 24.64
CA VAL A 130 -4.97 47.46 23.26
C VAL A 130 -6.23 47.69 22.42
N GLY A 131 -7.17 46.75 22.50
CA GLY A 131 -8.44 46.76 21.77
C GLY A 131 -8.30 46.45 20.25
N VAL A 132 -9.16 45.55 19.77
CA VAL A 132 -9.17 45.02 18.39
C VAL A 132 -9.05 46.08 17.27
N ARG A 133 -9.70 47.24 17.44
CA ARG A 133 -9.69 48.34 16.46
C ARG A 133 -8.31 48.96 16.22
N PHE A 134 -7.39 48.85 17.18
CA PHE A 134 -6.01 49.29 16.99
C PHE A 134 -5.21 48.24 16.20
N LEU A 135 -5.35 46.96 16.51
CA LEU A 135 -4.70 45.86 15.79
C LEU A 135 -5.11 45.86 14.31
N ASP A 136 -6.40 46.09 14.02
CA ASP A 136 -6.92 46.22 12.66
C ASP A 136 -6.31 47.43 11.90
N ARG A 137 -6.11 48.58 12.58
CA ARG A 137 -5.40 49.74 11.98
C ARG A 137 -3.93 49.43 11.73
N LEU A 138 -3.27 48.81 12.68
CA LEU A 138 -1.83 48.50 12.65
C LEU A 138 -1.52 47.55 11.48
N LEU A 139 -2.26 46.45 11.36
CA LEU A 139 -2.14 45.49 10.26
C LEU A 139 -2.42 46.14 8.90
N ARG A 140 -3.54 46.86 8.76
CA ARG A 140 -3.90 47.54 7.50
C ARG A 140 -2.89 48.63 7.11
N THR A 141 -2.26 49.28 8.07
CA THR A 141 -1.20 50.28 7.82
C THR A 141 0.08 49.61 7.31
N GLY A 142 0.47 48.50 7.92
CA GLY A 142 1.57 47.65 7.44
C GLY A 142 1.34 47.16 6.01
N MET A 143 0.15 46.64 5.71
CA MET A 143 -0.24 46.20 4.35
C MET A 143 -0.41 47.36 3.33
N GLY A 144 -0.14 48.60 3.71
CA GLY A 144 -0.33 49.77 2.83
C GLY A 144 -1.80 50.09 2.48
N LYS A 145 -2.76 49.45 3.15
CA LYS A 145 -4.22 49.61 2.99
C LYS A 145 -4.83 50.63 3.98
N GLY A 146 -3.99 51.34 4.72
CA GLY A 146 -4.38 52.42 5.63
C GLY A 146 -4.76 53.71 4.89
N SER A 147 -5.58 54.56 5.51
CA SER A 147 -6.14 55.77 4.90
C SER A 147 -5.15 56.96 4.75
N ILE A 148 -3.84 56.72 4.79
CA ILE A 148 -2.80 57.76 4.79
C ILE A 148 -1.80 57.48 3.66
N GLY A 149 -1.90 58.26 2.58
CA GLY A 149 -0.99 58.18 1.43
C GLY A 149 0.40 58.78 1.71
N GLY A 150 1.22 58.07 2.51
CA GLY A 150 2.61 58.44 2.81
C GLY A 150 3.63 57.68 1.96
N SER A 151 4.61 58.40 1.40
CA SER A 151 5.67 57.87 0.53
C SER A 151 6.90 57.39 1.33
N GLY A 152 6.69 56.36 2.16
CA GLY A 152 7.76 55.62 2.81
C GLY A 152 7.45 54.12 2.73
N THR A 153 8.31 53.36 2.07
CA THR A 153 8.29 51.89 2.02
C THR A 153 8.72 51.31 3.36
N ASP A 154 9.84 51.78 3.87
CA ASP A 154 10.63 51.12 4.91
C ASP A 154 9.91 51.06 6.27
N ASN A 155 9.01 52.03 6.52
CA ASN A 155 8.15 52.04 7.71
C ASN A 155 6.98 51.04 7.63
N ARG A 156 6.53 50.64 6.43
CA ARG A 156 5.37 49.75 6.25
C ARG A 156 5.71 48.32 6.68
N ASP A 157 6.81 47.79 6.19
CA ASP A 157 7.29 46.45 6.52
C ASP A 157 7.54 46.31 8.03
N ALA A 158 8.02 47.38 8.66
CA ALA A 158 8.15 47.47 10.11
C ALA A 158 6.78 47.37 10.81
N TYR A 159 5.79 48.21 10.44
CA TYR A 159 4.43 48.14 11.01
C TYR A 159 3.74 46.79 10.75
N LEU A 160 3.97 46.19 9.58
CA LEU A 160 3.45 44.89 9.19
C LEU A 160 4.02 43.78 10.08
N LYS A 161 5.34 43.78 10.27
CA LYS A 161 6.01 42.86 11.21
C LYS A 161 5.51 43.04 12.63
N LEU A 162 5.44 44.28 13.12
CA LEU A 162 4.90 44.55 14.45
C LEU A 162 3.45 44.05 14.62
N ALA A 163 2.58 44.27 13.64
CA ALA A 163 1.20 43.79 13.67
C ALA A 163 1.13 42.26 13.82
N ILE A 164 1.88 41.54 12.98
CA ILE A 164 1.79 40.08 12.88
C ILE A 164 2.49 39.41 14.06
N THR A 165 3.67 39.88 14.48
CA THR A 165 4.35 39.38 15.69
C THR A 165 3.49 39.58 16.95
N VAL A 166 2.73 40.69 17.05
CA VAL A 166 1.79 40.93 18.17
C VAL A 166 0.54 40.05 18.08
N LEU A 167 -0.05 39.88 16.89
CA LEU A 167 -1.21 39.00 16.68
C LEU A 167 -0.88 37.53 16.98
N ALA A 168 0.24 37.02 16.49
CA ALA A 168 0.70 35.66 16.75
C ALA A 168 0.92 35.41 18.25
N ALA A 169 1.55 36.38 18.95
CA ALA A 169 1.78 36.27 20.39
C ALA A 169 0.48 36.31 21.23
N PHE A 170 -0.53 37.09 20.82
CA PHE A 170 -1.84 37.03 21.47
C PHE A 170 -2.54 35.68 21.23
N CYS A 171 -2.38 35.08 20.04
CA CYS A 171 -2.97 33.77 19.73
C CYS A 171 -2.33 32.60 20.50
N ARG A 172 -1.26 32.82 21.27
CA ARG A 172 -0.76 31.82 22.23
C ARG A 172 -1.71 31.59 23.40
N VAL A 173 -2.61 32.54 23.66
CA VAL A 173 -3.74 32.39 24.58
C VAL A 173 -4.92 31.78 23.82
N PRO A 174 -5.36 30.54 24.14
CA PRO A 174 -6.43 29.87 23.40
C PRO A 174 -7.74 30.66 23.34
N GLU A 175 -8.10 31.36 24.42
CA GLU A 175 -9.31 32.18 24.52
C GLU A 175 -9.30 33.36 23.53
N ILE A 176 -8.13 33.93 23.25
CA ILE A 176 -7.98 35.01 22.25
C ILE A 176 -7.96 34.41 20.85
N ALA A 177 -7.22 33.32 20.65
CA ALA A 177 -7.15 32.60 19.37
C ALA A 177 -8.50 32.07 18.90
N SER A 178 -9.39 31.67 19.82
CA SER A 178 -10.74 31.19 19.51
C SER A 178 -11.73 32.29 19.10
N SER A 179 -11.34 33.57 19.13
CA SER A 179 -12.25 34.69 18.91
C SER A 179 -12.52 35.00 17.43
N GLU A 180 -13.75 35.45 17.13
CA GLU A 180 -14.19 35.90 15.80
C GLU A 180 -13.28 37.01 15.23
N ASP A 181 -12.71 37.86 16.10
CA ASP A 181 -11.75 38.89 15.69
C ASP A 181 -10.49 38.30 15.04
N MET A 182 -10.01 37.15 15.54
CA MET A 182 -8.85 36.45 15.00
C MET A 182 -9.20 35.61 13.76
N SER A 183 -10.33 34.88 13.77
CA SER A 183 -10.86 34.24 12.54
C SER A 183 -10.96 35.23 11.38
N SER A 184 -11.51 36.42 11.62
CA SER A 184 -11.73 37.45 10.58
C SER A 184 -10.45 37.98 9.94
N LYS A 185 -9.28 37.82 10.58
CA LYS A 185 -7.98 38.30 10.11
C LYS A 185 -7.25 37.29 9.21
N ILE A 186 -7.65 36.01 9.21
CA ILE A 186 -7.03 34.95 8.39
C ILE A 186 -6.84 35.34 6.91
N PRO A 187 -7.82 35.95 6.19
CA PRO A 187 -7.62 36.38 4.81
C PRO A 187 -6.50 37.40 4.61
N LEU A 188 -6.28 38.29 5.59
CA LEU A 188 -5.24 39.33 5.53
C LEU A 188 -3.84 38.78 5.83
N ILE A 189 -3.76 37.75 6.69
CA ILE A 189 -2.52 37.02 6.96
C ILE A 189 -2.11 36.17 5.75
N LEU A 190 -3.06 35.48 5.11
CA LEU A 190 -2.84 34.74 3.87
C LEU A 190 -2.43 35.65 2.69
N GLU A 191 -3.03 36.83 2.59
CA GLU A 191 -2.61 37.84 1.62
C GLU A 191 -1.16 38.30 1.89
N THR A 192 -0.82 38.59 3.15
CA THR A 192 0.57 38.97 3.52
C THR A 192 1.57 37.84 3.25
N MET A 193 1.19 36.59 3.49
CA MET A 193 2.00 35.41 3.13
C MET A 193 2.13 35.19 1.62
N SER A 194 1.34 35.87 0.79
CA SER A 194 1.46 35.77 -0.67
C SER A 194 2.53 36.70 -1.24
N ASP A 195 2.90 37.76 -0.52
CA ASP A 195 3.92 38.72 -0.92
C ASP A 195 5.34 38.22 -0.59
N SER A 196 6.05 37.74 -1.61
CA SER A 196 7.34 37.02 -1.53
C SER A 196 8.54 37.83 -1.00
N GLY A 197 8.34 39.09 -0.58
CA GLY A 197 9.34 39.90 0.12
C GLY A 197 9.18 39.92 1.65
N SER A 198 8.13 39.32 2.21
CA SER A 198 7.81 39.47 3.63
C SER A 198 8.83 38.74 4.55
N SER A 199 9.24 39.38 5.66
CA SER A 199 10.12 38.77 6.66
C SER A 199 9.37 38.15 7.85
N VAL A 200 8.10 37.77 7.63
CA VAL A 200 7.12 37.46 8.70
C VAL A 200 6.46 36.08 8.54
N HIS A 201 6.97 35.23 7.64
CA HIS A 201 6.38 33.92 7.34
C HIS A 201 6.24 33.02 8.59
N ALA A 202 7.17 33.11 9.55
CA ALA A 202 7.10 32.37 10.80
C ALA A 202 5.91 32.81 11.67
N GLU A 203 5.78 34.11 11.92
CA GLU A 203 4.69 34.66 12.74
C GLU A 203 3.32 34.53 12.05
N CYS A 204 3.27 34.57 10.71
CA CYS A 204 2.05 34.25 9.95
C CYS A 204 1.64 32.77 10.11
N LEU A 205 2.58 31.83 9.96
CA LEU A 205 2.31 30.40 10.14
C LEU A 205 1.88 30.09 11.58
N GLU A 206 2.56 30.68 12.57
CA GLU A 206 2.21 30.55 13.99
C GLU A 206 0.77 31.05 14.25
N PHE A 207 0.42 32.24 13.75
CA PHE A 207 -0.95 32.76 13.84
C PHE A 207 -1.98 31.82 13.22
N LEU A 208 -1.78 31.38 11.97
CA LEU A 208 -2.74 30.53 11.26
C LEU A 208 -2.92 29.17 11.95
N TYR A 209 -1.84 28.59 12.48
CA TYR A 209 -1.88 27.35 13.25
C TYR A 209 -2.64 27.51 14.57
N LEU A 210 -2.33 28.53 15.36
CA LEU A 210 -2.96 28.74 16.67
C LEU A 210 -4.46 29.03 16.54
N VAL A 211 -4.87 29.92 15.64
CA VAL A 211 -6.29 30.25 15.42
C VAL A 211 -7.07 29.06 14.87
N SER A 212 -6.52 28.32 13.90
CA SER A 212 -7.20 27.14 13.33
C SER A 212 -7.24 25.94 14.28
N THR A 213 -6.35 25.90 15.28
CA THR A 213 -6.38 24.89 16.36
C THR A 213 -7.42 25.26 17.43
N ALA A 214 -7.53 26.55 17.77
CA ALA A 214 -8.45 27.04 18.80
C ALA A 214 -9.90 27.26 18.32
N SER A 215 -10.13 27.39 17.00
CA SER A 215 -11.45 27.68 16.43
C SER A 215 -11.76 26.81 15.21
N GLU A 216 -12.91 26.13 15.23
CA GLU A 216 -13.42 25.40 14.06
C GLU A 216 -13.88 26.37 12.95
N ASP A 217 -14.41 27.53 13.32
CA ASP A 217 -14.66 28.64 12.40
C ASP A 217 -13.34 29.17 11.81
N GLY A 218 -12.27 29.27 12.60
CA GLY A 218 -10.93 29.63 12.13
C GLY A 218 -10.41 28.64 11.07
N ALA A 219 -10.51 27.33 11.33
CA ALA A 219 -10.14 26.30 10.37
C ALA A 219 -11.00 26.32 9.08
N LEU A 220 -12.31 26.56 9.20
CA LEU A 220 -13.19 26.76 8.05
C LEU A 220 -12.84 28.03 7.27
N LYS A 221 -12.54 29.13 7.96
CA LYS A 221 -12.13 30.40 7.35
C LYS A 221 -10.82 30.27 6.59
N LEU A 222 -9.86 29.51 7.12
CA LEU A 222 -8.60 29.15 6.45
C LEU A 222 -8.87 28.39 5.14
N TYR A 223 -9.80 27.43 5.16
CA TYR A 223 -10.22 26.68 3.97
C TYR A 223 -10.89 27.58 2.92
N GLU A 224 -11.93 28.32 3.29
CA GLU A 224 -12.66 29.24 2.40
C GLU A 224 -11.75 30.30 1.77
N SER A 225 -10.76 30.76 2.53
CA SER A 225 -9.77 31.77 2.09
C SER A 225 -8.65 31.18 1.22
N ARG A 226 -8.78 29.91 0.80
CA ARG A 226 -7.81 29.16 -0.04
C ARG A 226 -6.44 28.99 0.61
N GLY A 227 -6.40 28.82 1.94
CA GLY A 227 -5.17 28.67 2.71
C GLY A 227 -4.22 27.61 2.16
N MET A 228 -4.75 26.46 1.74
CA MET A 228 -3.97 25.37 1.13
C MET A 228 -3.12 25.83 -0.07
N LYS A 229 -3.61 26.78 -0.88
CA LYS A 229 -2.91 27.32 -2.05
C LYS A 229 -1.74 28.24 -1.67
N VAL A 230 -1.94 29.08 -0.64
CA VAL A 230 -0.87 29.95 -0.12
C VAL A 230 0.18 29.13 0.62
N LEU A 231 -0.23 28.09 1.34
CA LEU A 231 0.69 27.16 1.98
C LEU A 231 1.49 26.38 0.94
N ALA A 232 0.86 25.79 -0.08
CA ALA A 232 1.58 25.06 -1.13
C ALA A 232 2.59 25.92 -1.90
N SER A 233 2.30 27.21 -2.14
CA SER A 233 3.29 28.11 -2.76
C SER A 233 4.46 28.41 -1.81
N GLN A 234 4.21 28.76 -0.54
CA GLN A 234 5.30 29.13 0.38
C GLN A 234 6.11 27.93 0.89
N ILE A 235 5.50 26.75 1.04
CA ILE A 235 6.18 25.49 1.34
C ILE A 235 7.25 25.17 0.28
N SER A 236 7.10 25.65 -0.96
CA SER A 236 8.12 25.54 -2.01
C SER A 236 9.26 26.56 -1.93
N THR A 237 9.06 27.72 -1.30
CA THR A 237 10.05 28.80 -1.17
C THR A 237 10.90 28.70 0.10
N PHE A 238 10.41 27.99 1.12
CA PHE A 238 11.16 27.77 2.36
C PHE A 238 12.45 26.99 2.09
N SER A 239 13.57 27.59 2.51
CA SER A 239 14.84 26.91 2.73
C SER A 239 14.68 25.78 3.75
N ASP A 240 15.74 25.00 3.98
CA ASP A 240 15.75 23.92 4.98
C ASP A 240 15.84 24.44 6.44
N ASP A 241 15.06 25.50 6.72
CA ASP A 241 14.77 26.01 8.06
C ASP A 241 13.75 25.08 8.72
N SER A 242 14.26 24.27 9.64
CA SER A 242 13.50 23.28 10.40
C SER A 242 12.28 23.87 11.11
N GLN A 243 12.32 25.12 11.58
CA GLN A 243 11.23 25.71 12.37
C GLN A 243 10.06 26.15 11.48
N LEU A 244 10.35 26.77 10.32
CA LEU A 244 9.32 27.11 9.33
C LEU A 244 8.63 25.85 8.79
N MET A 245 9.42 24.82 8.46
CA MET A 245 8.89 23.54 7.98
C MET A 245 8.09 22.77 9.04
N GLU A 246 8.45 22.87 10.32
CA GLU A 246 7.68 22.27 11.42
C GLU A 246 6.27 22.86 11.53
N ILE A 247 6.15 24.19 11.63
CA ILE A 247 4.84 24.84 11.78
C ILE A 247 3.99 24.65 10.52
N ALA A 248 4.60 24.72 9.33
CA ALA A 248 3.91 24.44 8.07
C ALA A 248 3.39 22.99 7.98
N THR A 249 4.18 22.01 8.43
CA THR A 249 3.77 20.59 8.48
C THR A 249 2.59 20.39 9.44
N LYS A 250 2.67 20.98 10.65
CA LYS A 250 1.61 20.89 11.66
C LYS A 250 0.32 21.58 11.20
N LEU A 251 0.42 22.67 10.44
CA LEU A 251 -0.72 23.34 9.81
C LEU A 251 -1.34 22.52 8.67
N VAL A 252 -0.54 21.85 7.84
CA VAL A 252 -1.05 20.90 6.83
C VAL A 252 -1.77 19.73 7.50
N LEU A 253 -1.16 19.10 8.50
CA LEU A 253 -1.77 18.02 9.29
C LEU A 253 -3.11 18.44 9.90
N LEU A 254 -3.16 19.64 10.49
CA LEU A 254 -4.38 20.24 11.03
C LEU A 254 -5.47 20.40 9.97
N MET A 255 -5.14 20.94 8.78
CA MET A 255 -6.09 21.08 7.68
C MET A 255 -6.63 19.72 7.21
N LEU A 256 -5.76 18.71 7.07
CA LEU A 256 -6.18 17.35 6.69
C LEU A 256 -6.99 16.64 7.80
N SER A 257 -6.81 17.01 9.08
CA SER A 257 -7.62 16.49 10.19
C SER A 257 -9.03 17.09 10.27
N LYS A 258 -9.21 18.30 9.73
CA LYS A 258 -10.48 19.07 9.78
C LYS A 258 -11.33 18.96 8.51
N LEU A 259 -10.76 18.47 7.41
CA LEU A 259 -11.41 18.41 6.09
C LEU A 259 -11.33 16.99 5.50
N PRO A 260 -12.42 16.46 4.89
CA PRO A 260 -12.37 15.19 4.18
C PRO A 260 -11.40 15.23 3.00
N LEU A 261 -10.53 14.22 2.87
CA LEU A 261 -9.50 14.21 1.83
C LEU A 261 -10.09 14.18 0.41
N ASP A 262 -11.28 13.62 0.19
CA ASP A 262 -12.00 13.70 -1.08
C ASP A 262 -12.29 15.14 -1.49
N VAL A 263 -12.67 16.02 -0.56
CA VAL A 263 -12.90 17.44 -0.85
C VAL A 263 -11.58 18.11 -1.26
N ILE A 264 -10.50 17.84 -0.52
CA ILE A 264 -9.17 18.42 -0.77
C ILE A 264 -8.57 17.93 -2.09
N THR A 265 -8.68 16.63 -2.41
CA THR A 265 -8.19 16.07 -3.68
C THR A 265 -8.97 16.61 -4.90
N ASN A 266 -10.25 16.97 -4.74
CA ASN A 266 -11.02 17.60 -5.82
C ASN A 266 -10.68 19.09 -6.00
N ASP A 267 -10.61 19.86 -4.91
CA ASP A 267 -10.46 21.33 -4.97
C ASP A 267 -8.99 21.81 -5.04
N TYR A 268 -8.04 21.00 -4.59
CA TYR A 268 -6.63 21.37 -4.36
C TYR A 268 -5.61 20.30 -4.82
N LEU A 269 -5.92 19.52 -5.86
CA LEU A 269 -5.07 18.41 -6.34
C LEU A 269 -3.60 18.80 -6.56
N PHE A 270 -3.36 19.90 -7.26
CA PHE A 270 -2.02 20.37 -7.63
C PHE A 270 -1.25 20.92 -6.42
N GLU A 271 -1.93 21.70 -5.59
CA GLU A 271 -1.43 22.18 -4.30
C GLU A 271 -1.02 21.00 -3.39
N LEU A 272 -1.82 19.93 -3.35
CA LEU A 272 -1.52 18.72 -2.58
C LEU A 272 -0.31 17.95 -3.15
N SER A 273 -0.16 17.85 -4.48
CA SER A 273 1.05 17.29 -5.11
C SER A 273 2.32 18.05 -4.72
N LEU A 274 2.28 19.40 -4.73
CA LEU A 274 3.43 20.22 -4.28
C LEU A 274 3.77 19.99 -2.81
N ILE A 275 2.75 19.90 -1.95
CA ILE A 275 2.93 19.61 -0.52
C ILE A 275 3.55 18.22 -0.30
N VAL A 276 3.06 17.18 -0.98
CA VAL A 276 3.65 15.82 -0.90
C VAL A 276 5.11 15.82 -1.36
N VAL A 277 5.46 16.55 -2.43
CA VAL A 277 6.85 16.65 -2.91
C VAL A 277 7.78 17.30 -1.88
N LYS A 278 7.35 18.35 -1.17
CA LYS A 278 8.17 18.97 -0.12
C LYS A 278 8.18 18.14 1.18
N LEU A 279 7.06 17.54 1.56
CA LEU A 279 6.99 16.62 2.71
C LEU A 279 7.93 15.42 2.50
N ALA A 280 7.99 14.86 1.29
CA ALA A 280 8.97 13.84 0.91
C ALA A 280 10.41 14.33 1.13
N GLN A 281 10.77 15.54 0.66
CA GLN A 281 12.10 16.13 0.88
C GLN A 281 12.44 16.24 2.37
N GLN A 282 11.52 16.75 3.19
CA GLN A 282 11.74 16.85 4.65
C GLN A 282 11.80 15.48 5.31
N PHE A 283 11.01 14.51 4.86
CA PHE A 283 11.02 13.15 5.39
C PHE A 283 12.38 12.46 5.19
N ALA A 284 13.11 12.75 4.11
CA ALA A 284 14.51 12.34 3.98
C ALA A 284 15.40 13.02 5.05
N LEU A 285 15.37 14.36 5.10
CA LEU A 285 16.31 15.21 5.84
C LEU A 285 16.12 15.26 7.37
N LEU A 286 14.91 15.02 7.87
CA LEU A 286 14.61 15.15 9.30
C LEU A 286 15.16 13.98 10.14
N HIS A 287 15.67 14.27 11.33
CA HIS A 287 16.18 13.28 12.30
C HIS A 287 15.59 13.47 13.72
N ASN A 288 14.54 14.28 13.84
CA ASN A 288 13.79 14.57 15.08
C ASN A 288 12.38 13.93 15.02
N LEU A 289 11.55 14.18 16.03
CA LEU A 289 10.19 13.62 16.13
C LEU A 289 9.28 13.97 14.93
N LEU A 290 9.50 15.14 14.32
CA LEU A 290 8.77 15.58 13.11
C LEU A 290 8.93 14.60 11.93
N LYS A 291 10.02 13.81 11.86
CA LYS A 291 10.17 12.76 10.83
C LYS A 291 9.04 11.72 10.90
N PHE A 292 8.55 11.42 12.10
CA PHE A 292 7.43 10.50 12.32
C PHE A 292 6.09 11.18 12.04
N GLU A 293 5.89 12.43 12.47
CA GLU A 293 4.69 13.22 12.09
C GLU A 293 4.54 13.28 10.55
N VAL A 294 5.64 13.49 9.82
CA VAL A 294 5.66 13.51 8.35
C VAL A 294 5.43 12.11 7.75
N LEU A 295 5.94 11.03 8.36
CA LEU A 295 5.64 9.65 7.96
C LEU A 295 4.13 9.37 7.99
N HIS A 296 3.51 9.58 9.16
CA HIS A 296 2.07 9.38 9.37
C HIS A 296 1.23 10.24 8.41
N LEU A 297 1.67 11.48 8.14
CA LEU A 297 1.05 12.39 7.19
C LEU A 297 1.14 11.90 5.73
N LEU A 298 2.33 11.46 5.28
CA LEU A 298 2.55 10.91 3.93
C LEU A 298 1.74 9.63 3.71
N SER A 299 1.75 8.70 4.67
CA SER A 299 0.90 7.50 4.64
C SER A 299 -0.59 7.85 4.57
N THR A 300 -1.06 8.80 5.39
CA THR A 300 -2.48 9.19 5.40
C THR A 300 -2.94 9.76 4.06
N ILE A 301 -2.09 10.57 3.40
CA ILE A 301 -2.39 11.15 2.09
C ILE A 301 -2.36 10.07 0.99
N LEU A 302 -1.29 9.27 0.92
CA LEU A 302 -1.01 8.38 -0.20
C LEU A 302 -1.79 7.06 -0.14
N SER A 303 -2.12 6.56 1.06
CA SER A 303 -2.85 5.30 1.27
C SER A 303 -4.38 5.47 1.32
N SER A 304 -4.89 6.68 1.06
CA SER A 304 -6.33 6.98 1.10
C SER A 304 -7.07 6.39 -0.12
N LYS A 305 -8.33 5.96 0.07
CA LYS A 305 -9.22 5.51 -1.01
C LYS A 305 -9.50 6.56 -2.11
N TYR A 306 -9.15 7.82 -1.86
CA TYR A 306 -9.31 8.94 -2.80
C TYR A 306 -7.99 9.39 -3.45
N SER A 307 -6.89 8.68 -3.22
CA SER A 307 -5.54 9.08 -3.66
C SER A 307 -5.25 8.82 -5.14
N ALA A 308 -6.07 8.04 -5.87
CA ALA A 308 -5.76 7.68 -7.26
C ALA A 308 -5.51 8.88 -8.21
N PRO A 309 -6.31 9.97 -8.21
CA PRO A 309 -5.99 11.17 -9.02
C PRO A 309 -4.68 11.85 -8.59
N LEU A 310 -4.33 11.78 -7.30
CA LEU A 310 -3.08 12.29 -6.76
C LEU A 310 -1.90 11.41 -7.17
N HIS A 311 -2.06 10.09 -7.26
CA HIS A 311 -1.02 9.18 -7.77
C HIS A 311 -0.67 9.49 -9.23
N GLU A 312 -1.67 9.71 -10.10
CA GLU A 312 -1.41 10.14 -11.49
C GLU A 312 -0.74 11.52 -11.54
N ALA A 313 -1.24 12.49 -10.78
CA ALA A 313 -0.64 13.83 -10.71
C ALA A 313 0.82 13.80 -10.21
N LEU A 314 1.14 12.92 -9.26
CA LEU A 314 2.50 12.75 -8.70
C LEU A 314 3.47 12.02 -9.64
N ARG A 315 2.98 11.18 -10.58
CA ARG A 315 3.81 10.59 -11.65
C ARG A 315 4.26 11.65 -12.66
N GLU A 316 3.39 12.60 -12.98
CA GLU A 316 3.66 13.71 -13.91
C GLU A 316 4.45 14.87 -13.26
N MET A 317 4.76 14.82 -11.95
CA MET A 317 5.49 15.90 -11.29
C MET A 317 6.95 16.02 -11.79
N PRO A 318 7.40 17.24 -12.16
CA PRO A 318 8.75 17.43 -12.68
C PRO A 318 9.83 17.03 -11.67
N ASN A 319 10.97 16.58 -12.20
CA ASN A 319 12.16 16.08 -11.50
C ASN A 319 12.05 14.72 -10.78
N GLY A 320 10.84 14.21 -10.45
CA GLY A 320 10.61 12.84 -9.94
C GLY A 320 11.28 12.43 -8.61
N SER A 321 12.13 13.30 -8.05
CA SER A 321 13.02 13.00 -6.91
C SER A 321 12.30 12.81 -5.58
N TRP A 322 11.05 13.24 -5.46
CA TRP A 322 10.20 12.97 -4.30
C TRP A 322 10.10 11.48 -3.97
N SER A 323 10.07 10.63 -5.01
CA SER A 323 10.04 9.18 -4.88
C SER A 323 11.35 8.60 -4.29
N TYR A 324 12.49 9.27 -4.51
CA TYR A 324 13.78 8.92 -3.89
C TYR A 324 13.88 9.45 -2.46
N TYR A 325 13.39 10.66 -2.18
CA TYR A 325 13.37 11.19 -0.81
C TYR A 325 12.50 10.35 0.13
N ILE A 326 11.39 9.76 -0.35
CA ILE A 326 10.61 8.78 0.44
C ILE A 326 11.42 7.50 0.67
N ARG A 327 12.17 7.02 -0.33
CA ARG A 327 13.06 5.85 -0.16
C ARG A 327 14.14 6.12 0.90
N ASP A 328 14.76 7.30 0.86
CA ASP A 328 15.79 7.74 1.82
C ASP A 328 15.23 7.87 3.24
N GLY A 329 14.04 8.46 3.38
CA GLY A 329 13.33 8.58 4.66
C GLY A 329 12.94 7.22 5.27
N ILE A 330 12.39 6.31 4.47
CA ILE A 330 12.09 4.92 4.89
C ILE A 330 13.38 4.21 5.29
N ALA A 331 14.42 4.26 4.47
CA ALA A 331 15.68 3.57 4.75
C ALA A 331 16.34 4.06 6.06
N ALA A 332 16.27 5.37 6.33
CA ALA A 332 16.74 5.95 7.58
C ALA A 332 15.97 5.43 8.81
N ILE A 333 14.65 5.24 8.70
CA ILE A 333 13.81 4.67 9.76
C ILE A 333 14.07 3.16 9.93
N LEU A 334 14.08 2.39 8.84
CA LEU A 334 14.29 0.94 8.86
C LEU A 334 15.71 0.52 9.32
N HIS A 335 16.72 1.38 9.15
CA HIS A 335 18.05 1.19 9.74
C HIS A 335 18.15 1.63 11.21
N SER A 336 17.19 2.41 11.71
CA SER A 336 17.23 3.02 13.05
C SER A 336 16.54 2.17 14.11
N ARG A 337 16.90 2.37 15.38
CA ARG A 337 16.24 1.71 16.53
C ARG A 337 14.94 2.44 16.90
N VAL A 338 13.96 2.36 16.02
CA VAL A 338 12.62 2.97 16.18
C VAL A 338 11.63 2.00 16.86
N ALA A 339 10.52 2.55 17.35
CA ALA A 339 9.39 1.77 17.85
C ALA A 339 8.75 0.91 16.74
N PRO A 340 8.13 -0.24 17.06
CA PRO A 340 7.54 -1.13 16.04
C PRO A 340 6.49 -0.46 15.16
N ALA A 341 5.63 0.41 15.73
CA ALA A 341 4.62 1.15 14.98
C ALA A 341 5.23 2.00 13.85
N GLU A 342 6.29 2.77 14.14
CA GLU A 342 6.98 3.60 13.16
C GLU A 342 7.70 2.78 12.07
N ARG A 343 8.19 1.57 12.41
CA ARG A 343 8.75 0.64 11.42
C ARG A 343 7.66 0.09 10.49
N LEU A 344 6.55 -0.34 11.06
CA LEU A 344 5.42 -0.89 10.31
C LEU A 344 4.80 0.15 9.39
N GLU A 345 4.64 1.39 9.86
CA GLU A 345 4.13 2.50 9.04
C GLU A 345 5.10 2.84 7.89
N ALA A 346 6.42 2.82 8.12
CA ALA A 346 7.41 2.97 7.06
C ALA A 346 7.38 1.84 6.01
N LEU A 347 6.99 0.62 6.40
CA LEU A 347 6.76 -0.49 5.46
C LEU A 347 5.42 -0.34 4.70
N MET A 348 4.37 0.18 5.35
CA MET A 348 3.10 0.50 4.70
C MET A 348 3.25 1.62 3.66
N LEU A 349 4.08 2.64 3.96
CA LEU A 349 4.47 3.67 2.99
C LEU A 349 5.31 3.06 1.84
N ALA A 350 6.23 2.12 2.13
CA ALA A 350 7.00 1.42 1.10
C ALA A 350 6.08 0.61 0.14
N GLU A 351 5.10 -0.10 0.68
CA GLU A 351 4.11 -0.85 -0.11
C GLU A 351 3.33 0.06 -1.05
N THR A 352 2.90 1.21 -0.53
CA THR A 352 2.15 2.25 -1.25
C THR A 352 3.00 2.88 -2.36
N MET A 353 4.27 3.20 -2.09
CA MET A 353 5.21 3.70 -3.10
C MET A 353 5.42 2.71 -4.25
N VAL A 354 5.47 1.41 -3.95
CA VAL A 354 5.51 0.36 -4.99
C VAL A 354 4.20 0.27 -5.77
N THR A 355 3.04 0.50 -5.16
CA THR A 355 1.76 0.63 -5.89
C THR A 355 1.78 1.81 -6.88
N ILE A 356 2.43 2.92 -6.51
CA ILE A 356 2.49 4.13 -7.34
C ILE A 356 3.50 3.98 -8.49
N HIS A 357 4.72 3.47 -8.22
CA HIS A 357 5.83 3.46 -9.18
C HIS A 357 6.17 2.10 -9.81
N GLY A 358 5.51 1.01 -9.38
CA GLY A 358 5.86 -0.35 -9.78
C GLY A 358 7.02 -0.94 -8.97
N GLU A 359 7.21 -2.25 -9.12
CA GLU A 359 8.05 -3.07 -8.24
C GLU A 359 9.55 -2.75 -8.37
N GLN A 360 9.96 -2.24 -9.53
CA GLN A 360 11.31 -1.74 -9.77
C GLN A 360 11.70 -0.56 -8.86
N TRP A 361 10.76 0.15 -8.23
CA TRP A 361 11.08 1.20 -7.24
C TRP A 361 11.83 0.67 -6.01
N LEU A 362 11.73 -0.63 -5.70
CA LEU A 362 12.52 -1.28 -4.64
C LEU A 362 14.02 -1.39 -4.99
N ILE A 363 14.36 -1.33 -6.28
CA ILE A 363 15.74 -1.29 -6.76
C ILE A 363 16.13 0.17 -7.05
N GLY A 364 17.03 0.71 -6.26
CA GLY A 364 17.61 2.03 -6.53
C GLY A 364 18.42 2.55 -5.37
N HIS A 365 19.31 3.50 -5.68
CA HIS A 365 20.18 4.10 -4.67
C HIS A 365 19.39 4.72 -3.52
N VAL A 366 20.04 4.70 -2.35
CA VAL A 366 19.61 5.34 -1.12
C VAL A 366 20.75 6.26 -0.66
N ASN A 367 20.43 7.50 -0.36
CA ASN A 367 21.35 8.48 0.20
C ASN A 367 21.12 8.54 1.72
N LEU A 368 21.90 7.77 2.47
CA LEU A 368 21.97 7.97 3.92
C LEU A 368 23.02 9.06 4.21
N PRO A 369 22.75 10.03 5.10
CA PRO A 369 23.81 10.85 5.66
C PRO A 369 24.87 9.98 6.36
N ASP A 370 26.08 10.53 6.48
CA ASP A 370 27.27 9.91 7.09
C ASP A 370 27.86 8.67 6.37
N LYS A 371 27.66 8.52 5.05
CA LYS A 371 28.40 7.55 4.21
C LYS A 371 28.85 8.15 2.87
N GLU A 372 30.15 8.08 2.59
CA GLU A 372 30.74 8.51 1.31
C GLU A 372 30.66 7.42 0.21
N ASP A 373 30.56 6.14 0.59
CA ASP A 373 30.41 5.04 -0.37
C ASP A 373 28.98 4.99 -0.93
N SER A 374 28.86 4.89 -2.26
CA SER A 374 27.56 4.72 -2.93
C SER A 374 26.91 3.40 -2.53
N ILE A 375 25.70 3.49 -1.94
CA ILE A 375 24.99 2.32 -1.44
C ILE A 375 24.49 1.48 -2.65
N PRO A 376 24.72 0.15 -2.67
CA PRO A 376 24.18 -0.76 -3.69
C PRO A 376 22.66 -0.63 -3.82
N VAL A 377 22.18 -0.61 -5.06
CA VAL A 377 20.77 -0.32 -5.42
C VAL A 377 19.76 -1.32 -4.86
N ASP A 378 20.23 -2.54 -4.60
CA ASP A 378 19.50 -3.70 -4.11
C ASP A 378 19.49 -3.79 -2.57
N ARG A 379 20.30 -2.98 -1.88
CA ARG A 379 20.35 -2.96 -0.42
C ARG A 379 19.06 -2.44 0.21
N PHE A 380 18.31 -1.60 -0.50
CA PHE A 380 16.98 -1.16 -0.06
C PHE A 380 15.97 -2.31 -0.10
N LEU A 381 15.91 -3.05 -1.21
CA LEU A 381 15.11 -4.28 -1.34
C LEU A 381 15.38 -5.27 -0.19
N LEU A 382 16.66 -5.53 0.12
CA LEU A 382 17.05 -6.41 1.24
C LEU A 382 16.65 -5.85 2.62
N LEU A 383 16.77 -4.54 2.84
CA LEU A 383 16.38 -3.90 4.10
C LEU A 383 14.87 -3.98 4.32
N VAL A 384 14.07 -3.63 3.30
CA VAL A 384 12.62 -3.70 3.32
C VAL A 384 12.16 -5.14 3.55
N LEU A 385 12.76 -6.12 2.88
CA LEU A 385 12.46 -7.54 3.06
C LEU A 385 12.75 -8.03 4.49
N GLU A 386 13.95 -7.80 5.02
CA GLU A 386 14.31 -8.31 6.35
C GLU A 386 13.52 -7.63 7.47
N GLN A 387 13.13 -6.35 7.32
CA GLN A 387 12.19 -5.72 8.27
C GLN A 387 10.76 -6.25 8.09
N SER A 388 10.28 -6.44 6.86
CA SER A 388 8.95 -7.00 6.58
C SER A 388 8.82 -8.42 7.11
N ARG A 389 9.86 -9.25 7.04
CA ARG A 389 9.89 -10.61 7.59
C ARG A 389 9.70 -10.61 9.11
N VAL A 390 10.32 -9.65 9.81
CA VAL A 390 10.17 -9.48 11.27
C VAL A 390 8.76 -9.05 11.62
N GLU A 391 8.22 -8.02 10.96
CA GLU A 391 6.86 -7.55 11.24
C GLU A 391 5.78 -8.57 10.82
N VAL A 392 5.96 -9.34 9.73
CA VAL A 392 5.09 -10.48 9.39
C VAL A 392 5.10 -11.53 10.51
N ALA A 393 6.27 -11.89 11.04
CA ALA A 393 6.34 -12.87 12.12
C ALA A 393 5.69 -12.36 13.42
N VAL A 394 5.90 -11.10 13.78
CA VAL A 394 5.25 -10.46 14.94
C VAL A 394 3.73 -10.36 14.74
N LEU A 395 3.27 -9.89 13.58
CA LEU A 395 1.84 -9.72 13.30
C LEU A 395 1.10 -11.06 13.15
N LEU A 396 1.71 -12.10 12.59
CA LEU A 396 1.12 -13.44 12.54
C LEU A 396 1.12 -14.11 13.91
N ASN A 397 2.19 -13.98 14.71
CA ASN A 397 2.18 -14.41 16.11
C ASN A 397 1.11 -13.65 16.92
N ASP A 398 0.96 -12.35 16.70
CA ASP A 398 -0.07 -11.53 17.33
C ASP A 398 -1.47 -11.76 16.75
N LEU A 399 -1.62 -12.36 15.57
CA LEU A 399 -2.89 -12.92 15.10
C LEU A 399 -3.07 -14.35 15.60
N ALA A 400 -2.02 -15.08 15.95
CA ALA A 400 -2.10 -16.24 16.83
C ALA A 400 -2.25 -15.84 18.31
N TYR A 401 -2.25 -14.54 18.64
CA TYR A 401 -2.62 -13.97 19.95
C TYR A 401 -3.77 -12.95 19.88
N LEU A 402 -4.39 -12.71 18.70
CA LEU A 402 -5.67 -11.99 18.55
C LEU A 402 -6.74 -12.70 17.68
N LYS A 403 -6.40 -13.57 16.71
CA LYS A 403 -7.28 -14.68 16.27
C LYS A 403 -7.09 -16.00 17.02
N TYR A 404 -5.88 -16.46 17.43
CA TYR A 404 -5.68 -17.80 18.07
C TYR A 404 -5.48 -18.04 19.67
N GLU A 405 -4.69 -17.45 20.63
CA GLU A 405 -4.53 -17.83 22.14
C GLU A 405 -5.44 -17.47 23.39
N ALA A 406 -5.62 -16.20 23.80
CA ALA A 406 -6.28 -15.65 25.02
C ALA A 406 -7.86 -15.73 25.22
N SER A 407 -8.51 -14.70 25.80
CA SER A 407 -9.93 -14.76 26.27
C SER A 407 -10.97 -13.86 25.54
N ASN A 408 -12.07 -14.50 25.10
CA ASN A 408 -13.28 -14.06 24.35
C ASN A 408 -14.13 -12.90 24.96
N ASN A 409 -13.52 -11.86 25.55
CA ASN A 409 -14.23 -11.02 26.55
C ASN A 409 -14.26 -9.48 26.29
N CYS A 410 -13.88 -8.96 25.12
CA CYS A 410 -13.97 -7.50 24.86
C CYS A 410 -14.02 -7.14 23.37
N SER A 411 -14.87 -6.16 23.01
CA SER A 411 -15.06 -5.68 21.62
C SER A 411 -13.77 -5.10 21.00
N SER A 412 -12.97 -4.38 21.78
CA SER A 412 -11.71 -3.76 21.34
C SER A 412 -10.69 -4.79 20.82
N THR A 413 -10.81 -6.06 21.25
CA THR A 413 -9.95 -7.14 20.80
C THR A 413 -10.08 -7.33 19.29
N ALA A 414 -11.30 -7.24 18.75
CA ALA A 414 -11.54 -7.49 17.32
C ALA A 414 -11.27 -6.30 16.40
N GLU A 415 -11.38 -5.06 16.89
CA GLU A 415 -10.82 -3.91 16.16
C GLU A 415 -9.30 -4.09 16.00
N THR A 416 -8.65 -4.61 17.04
CA THR A 416 -7.22 -4.94 17.02
C THR A 416 -6.92 -6.14 16.10
N ILE A 417 -7.81 -7.14 16.00
CA ILE A 417 -7.73 -8.21 14.97
C ILE A 417 -7.77 -7.60 13.57
N LEU A 418 -8.81 -6.83 13.25
CA LEU A 418 -9.03 -6.24 11.92
C LEU A 418 -7.85 -5.36 11.50
N LEU A 419 -7.31 -4.56 12.43
CA LEU A 419 -6.10 -3.78 12.21
C LEU A 419 -4.89 -4.67 11.90
N LYS A 420 -4.64 -5.74 12.67
CA LYS A 420 -3.53 -6.67 12.40
C LYS A 420 -3.72 -7.47 11.11
N GLN A 421 -4.93 -7.92 10.79
CA GLN A 421 -5.25 -8.58 9.51
C GLN A 421 -4.93 -7.66 8.33
N ARG A 422 -5.35 -6.39 8.39
CA ARG A 422 -5.00 -5.37 7.39
C ARG A 422 -3.49 -5.19 7.27
N ASN A 423 -2.78 -5.09 8.39
CA ASN A 423 -1.33 -4.85 8.38
C ASN A 423 -0.56 -6.07 7.84
N VAL A 424 -1.00 -7.30 8.13
CA VAL A 424 -0.48 -8.52 7.50
C VAL A 424 -0.76 -8.55 6.00
N ALA A 425 -1.97 -8.17 5.56
CA ALA A 425 -2.31 -8.13 4.14
C ALA A 425 -1.45 -7.13 3.34
N ILE A 426 -1.13 -5.96 3.93
CA ILE A 426 -0.20 -4.99 3.35
C ILE A 426 1.24 -5.56 3.33
N ALA A 427 1.70 -6.16 4.43
CA ALA A 427 3.04 -6.77 4.47
C ALA A 427 3.18 -7.94 3.47
N PHE A 428 2.15 -8.77 3.28
CA PHE A 428 2.11 -9.80 2.25
C PHE A 428 2.08 -9.21 0.83
N SER A 429 1.33 -8.14 0.58
CA SER A 429 1.35 -7.43 -0.72
C SER A 429 2.76 -6.94 -1.06
N LEU A 430 3.48 -6.38 -0.08
CA LEU A 430 4.89 -5.98 -0.23
C LEU A 430 5.82 -7.18 -0.50
N MET A 431 5.58 -8.34 0.14
CA MET A 431 6.32 -9.57 -0.15
C MET A 431 6.03 -10.14 -1.55
N GLU A 432 4.78 -10.09 -2.04
CA GLU A 432 4.40 -10.52 -3.39
C GLU A 432 5.04 -9.63 -4.46
N LYS A 433 5.11 -8.32 -4.20
CA LYS A 433 5.87 -7.37 -5.03
C LYS A 433 7.36 -7.72 -5.06
N ILE A 434 7.96 -8.05 -3.91
CA ILE A 434 9.37 -8.49 -3.81
C ILE A 434 9.60 -9.82 -4.56
N ILE A 435 8.66 -10.77 -4.53
CA ILE A 435 8.73 -12.01 -5.32
C ILE A 435 8.75 -11.66 -6.82
N LYS A 436 7.81 -10.83 -7.28
CA LYS A 436 7.71 -10.42 -8.68
C LYS A 436 8.98 -9.74 -9.20
N VAL A 437 9.64 -8.87 -8.42
CA VAL A 437 10.94 -8.26 -8.80
C VAL A 437 11.94 -9.33 -9.26
N ILE A 438 11.95 -10.49 -8.59
CA ILE A 438 12.93 -11.55 -8.83
C ILE A 438 12.48 -12.51 -9.95
N SER A 439 11.17 -12.74 -10.09
CA SER A 439 10.60 -13.37 -11.30
C SER A 439 11.00 -12.59 -12.57
N ASP A 440 10.80 -11.26 -12.56
CA ASP A 440 11.09 -10.37 -13.67
C ASP A 440 12.60 -10.23 -13.94
N ALA A 441 13.43 -10.20 -12.89
CA ALA A 441 14.88 -10.12 -13.01
C ALA A 441 15.48 -11.36 -13.70
N GLY A 442 14.93 -12.56 -13.46
CA GLY A 442 15.42 -13.80 -14.06
C GLY A 442 15.21 -13.91 -15.59
N GLY A 443 14.41 -13.03 -16.20
CA GLY A 443 14.07 -13.08 -17.62
C GLY A 443 14.83 -12.12 -18.54
N ASN A 444 15.51 -11.10 -18.01
CA ASN A 444 16.03 -9.98 -18.80
C ASN A 444 17.57 -9.94 -18.83
N GLU A 445 18.17 -9.73 -20.01
CA GLU A 445 19.62 -9.55 -20.19
C GLU A 445 20.08 -8.16 -19.69
N GLY A 446 20.03 -7.94 -18.38
CA GLY A 446 20.31 -6.65 -17.73
C GLY A 446 20.11 -6.69 -16.22
N GLU A 447 20.71 -7.68 -15.54
CA GLU A 447 20.56 -7.92 -14.09
C GLU A 447 20.93 -6.68 -13.25
N LEU A 448 19.92 -6.06 -12.61
CA LEU A 448 20.09 -5.01 -11.59
C LEU A 448 20.28 -5.57 -10.17
N ILE A 449 20.15 -6.90 -10.00
CA ILE A 449 20.27 -7.64 -8.74
C ILE A 449 21.30 -8.75 -8.98
N ASP A 450 22.29 -8.90 -8.10
CA ASP A 450 23.28 -9.97 -8.24
C ASP A 450 22.80 -11.34 -7.70
N GLU A 451 23.57 -12.40 -7.99
CA GLU A 451 23.28 -13.76 -7.54
C GLU A 451 23.25 -13.87 -5.99
N ALA A 452 24.08 -13.10 -5.28
CA ALA A 452 24.17 -13.15 -3.83
C ALA A 452 22.96 -12.51 -3.14
N THR A 453 22.46 -11.38 -3.66
CA THR A 453 21.20 -10.78 -3.22
C THR A 453 20.01 -11.65 -3.58
N SER A 454 19.99 -12.24 -4.77
CA SER A 454 18.97 -13.22 -5.15
C SER A 454 18.90 -14.40 -4.15
N ILE A 455 20.06 -14.96 -3.77
CA ILE A 455 20.15 -16.00 -2.73
C ILE A 455 19.67 -15.49 -1.36
N ASN A 456 19.99 -14.25 -0.98
CA ASN A 456 19.54 -13.66 0.28
C ASN A 456 18.02 -13.44 0.33
N VAL A 457 17.40 -12.98 -0.76
CA VAL A 457 15.95 -12.80 -0.82
C VAL A 457 15.25 -14.15 -0.79
N ILE A 458 15.69 -15.13 -1.60
CA ILE A 458 15.16 -16.50 -1.54
C ILE A 458 15.24 -17.02 -0.11
N ARG A 459 16.38 -16.88 0.59
CA ARG A 459 16.51 -17.31 1.99
C ARG A 459 15.48 -16.66 2.92
N ALA A 460 15.34 -15.33 2.88
CA ALA A 460 14.43 -14.61 3.77
C ALA A 460 12.95 -14.88 3.45
N LEU A 461 12.58 -15.11 2.18
CA LEU A 461 11.26 -15.59 1.80
C LEU A 461 11.03 -17.05 2.26
N ASP A 462 12.01 -17.93 2.10
CA ASP A 462 11.96 -19.32 2.59
C ASP A 462 11.78 -19.39 4.13
N GLU A 463 12.33 -18.42 4.86
CA GLU A 463 12.09 -18.21 6.30
C GLU A 463 10.68 -17.63 6.58
N THR A 464 10.25 -16.60 5.85
CA THR A 464 8.91 -15.99 6.00
C THR A 464 7.81 -17.03 5.78
N ILE A 465 7.89 -17.79 4.69
CA ILE A 465 6.89 -18.79 4.29
C ILE A 465 6.81 -19.96 5.29
N ARG A 466 7.86 -20.25 6.07
CA ARG A 466 7.75 -21.20 7.20
C ARG A 466 6.79 -20.67 8.26
N VAL A 467 6.90 -19.40 8.65
CA VAL A 467 6.00 -18.79 9.64
C VAL A 467 4.56 -18.71 9.13
N VAL A 468 4.34 -18.43 7.84
CA VAL A 468 2.99 -18.48 7.24
C VAL A 468 2.42 -19.92 7.23
N LEU A 469 3.26 -20.93 6.97
CA LEU A 469 2.86 -22.35 7.04
C LEU A 469 2.69 -22.86 8.49
N GLU A 470 3.30 -22.22 9.48
CA GLU A 470 3.05 -22.46 10.89
C GLU A 470 1.68 -21.88 11.26
N TYR A 471 1.42 -20.60 10.98
CA TYR A 471 0.12 -19.93 11.18
C TYR A 471 -1.07 -20.66 10.52
N LEU A 472 -0.88 -21.22 9.31
CA LEU A 472 -1.91 -22.04 8.65
C LEU A 472 -2.13 -23.41 9.33
N GLN A 473 -1.12 -24.00 9.97
CA GLN A 473 -1.31 -25.21 10.79
C GLN A 473 -2.00 -24.89 12.11
N ASP A 474 -1.63 -23.77 12.75
CA ASP A 474 -2.24 -23.31 13.99
C ASP A 474 -3.75 -23.10 13.82
N ALA A 475 -4.15 -22.43 12.72
CA ALA A 475 -5.55 -22.32 12.31
C ALA A 475 -6.23 -23.69 12.02
N LYS A 476 -5.54 -24.59 11.30
CA LYS A 476 -6.01 -25.96 11.01
C LYS A 476 -6.27 -26.78 12.27
N GLU A 477 -5.39 -26.69 13.25
CA GLU A 477 -5.52 -27.41 14.54
C GLU A 477 -6.67 -26.84 15.38
N HIS A 478 -6.99 -25.55 15.22
CA HIS A 478 -8.18 -24.90 15.79
C HIS A 478 -9.47 -25.09 14.98
N GLY A 479 -9.42 -25.88 13.90
CA GLY A 479 -10.57 -26.13 13.02
C GLY A 479 -11.05 -24.88 12.26
N GLN A 480 -10.30 -23.79 12.32
CA GLN A 480 -10.58 -22.56 11.58
C GLN A 480 -10.12 -22.75 10.14
N ARG A 481 -11.02 -22.50 9.19
CA ARG A 481 -10.71 -22.57 7.75
C ARG A 481 -11.06 -21.29 6.99
N LYS A 482 -11.66 -20.31 7.69
CA LYS A 482 -12.31 -19.16 7.07
C LYS A 482 -11.75 -17.84 7.62
N GLY A 483 -11.59 -16.88 6.71
CA GLY A 483 -11.16 -15.52 7.01
C GLY A 483 -10.01 -15.04 6.12
N ASP A 484 -10.00 -13.74 5.82
CA ASP A 484 -9.18 -13.19 4.75
C ASP A 484 -7.66 -13.23 5.03
N ASP A 485 -7.24 -13.29 6.30
CA ASP A 485 -5.85 -13.56 6.69
C ASP A 485 -5.38 -14.97 6.32
N LEU A 486 -6.26 -15.97 6.38
CA LEU A 486 -5.95 -17.33 5.94
C LEU A 486 -5.88 -17.39 4.42
N LEU A 487 -6.82 -16.71 3.74
CA LEU A 487 -6.82 -16.64 2.28
C LEU A 487 -5.59 -15.88 1.74
N ALA A 488 -5.21 -14.76 2.37
CA ALA A 488 -4.00 -14.02 2.05
C ALA A 488 -2.73 -14.82 2.38
N SER A 489 -2.72 -15.59 3.46
CA SER A 489 -1.64 -16.54 3.79
C SER A 489 -1.48 -17.62 2.72
N VAL A 490 -2.57 -18.19 2.22
CA VAL A 490 -2.56 -19.11 1.08
C VAL A 490 -2.07 -18.42 -0.21
N ARG A 491 -2.40 -17.13 -0.41
CA ARG A 491 -1.95 -16.34 -1.57
C ARG A 491 -0.45 -16.12 -1.62
N ILE A 492 0.17 -15.62 -0.55
CA ILE A 492 1.62 -15.41 -0.48
C ILE A 492 2.40 -16.73 -0.62
N ILE A 493 1.89 -17.83 -0.04
CA ILE A 493 2.47 -19.17 -0.23
C ILE A 493 2.36 -19.63 -1.69
N GLY A 494 1.18 -19.49 -2.31
CA GLY A 494 0.97 -19.86 -3.72
C GLY A 494 1.86 -19.07 -4.67
N SER A 495 2.04 -17.77 -4.42
CA SER A 495 2.94 -16.88 -5.16
C SER A 495 4.41 -17.32 -5.04
N TYR A 496 4.96 -17.48 -3.83
CA TYR A 496 6.36 -17.88 -3.65
C TYR A 496 6.66 -19.29 -4.18
N LEU A 497 5.74 -20.24 -3.98
CA LEU A 497 5.92 -21.62 -4.43
C LEU A 497 5.66 -21.82 -5.93
N ALA A 498 5.18 -20.80 -6.66
CA ALA A 498 5.24 -20.79 -8.12
C ALA A 498 6.71 -20.78 -8.58
N GLU A 499 7.53 -19.92 -7.99
CA GLU A 499 8.95 -19.79 -8.32
C GLU A 499 9.83 -20.85 -7.63
N THR A 500 9.47 -21.24 -6.40
CA THR A 500 10.21 -22.22 -5.60
C THR A 500 9.35 -23.44 -5.21
N PRO A 501 8.88 -24.27 -6.17
CA PRO A 501 7.88 -25.34 -5.96
C PRO A 501 8.32 -26.51 -5.06
N PHE A 502 9.58 -26.53 -4.60
CA PHE A 502 10.11 -27.52 -3.67
C PHE A 502 10.56 -26.94 -2.32
N ALA A 503 10.39 -25.63 -2.10
CA ALA A 503 10.53 -25.06 -0.76
C ALA A 503 9.49 -25.68 0.17
N CYS A 504 9.89 -25.97 1.41
CA CYS A 504 9.03 -26.51 2.46
C CYS A 504 8.20 -27.77 2.07
N LYS A 505 8.65 -28.55 1.05
CA LYS A 505 7.91 -29.66 0.40
C LYS A 505 7.17 -30.61 1.36
N GLU A 506 7.77 -30.91 2.52
CA GLU A 506 7.15 -31.78 3.53
C GLU A 506 5.94 -31.10 4.22
N LYS A 507 6.14 -29.89 4.77
CA LYS A 507 5.07 -29.11 5.44
C LYS A 507 3.96 -28.68 4.48
N VAL A 508 4.32 -28.27 3.26
CA VAL A 508 3.34 -27.95 2.20
C VAL A 508 2.49 -29.18 1.86
N ARG A 509 3.08 -30.38 1.80
CA ARG A 509 2.34 -31.63 1.56
C ARG A 509 1.44 -32.02 2.73
N GLU A 510 1.82 -31.74 3.98
CA GLU A 510 0.97 -31.95 5.17
C GLU A 510 -0.22 -30.97 5.24
N LEU A 511 -0.09 -29.79 4.63
CA LEU A 511 -1.08 -28.72 4.64
C LEU A 511 -1.92 -28.61 3.37
N LEU A 512 -1.53 -29.22 2.24
CA LEU A 512 -2.15 -29.01 0.93
C LEU A 512 -3.68 -29.19 0.93
N GLU A 513 -4.19 -30.25 1.55
CA GLU A 513 -5.64 -30.50 1.73
C GLU A 513 -6.34 -29.34 2.45
N TYR A 514 -5.72 -28.83 3.51
CA TYR A 514 -6.27 -27.72 4.28
C TYR A 514 -6.17 -26.39 3.52
N MET A 515 -5.04 -26.12 2.85
CA MET A 515 -4.86 -24.92 2.03
C MET A 515 -5.87 -24.84 0.87
N LEU A 516 -6.22 -26.00 0.28
CA LEU A 516 -7.29 -26.13 -0.72
C LEU A 516 -8.71 -26.02 -0.12
N SER A 517 -8.85 -26.04 1.21
CA SER A 517 -10.12 -25.91 1.93
C SER A 517 -10.34 -24.52 2.57
N VAL A 518 -9.35 -23.63 2.47
CA VAL A 518 -9.43 -22.27 3.03
C VAL A 518 -10.46 -21.42 2.26
N GLU A 519 -11.31 -20.73 2.99
CA GLU A 519 -12.40 -19.89 2.50
C GLU A 519 -12.15 -18.40 2.88
N GLY A 520 -12.40 -17.47 1.95
CA GLY A 520 -12.50 -16.04 2.29
C GLY A 520 -13.73 -15.72 3.18
N GLU A 521 -13.74 -14.56 3.83
CA GLU A 521 -14.80 -14.20 4.81
C GLU A 521 -16.21 -14.11 4.16
N ASP A 522 -16.31 -13.60 2.93
CA ASP A 522 -17.56 -13.62 2.15
C ASP A 522 -17.77 -14.91 1.32
N GLU A 523 -16.77 -15.79 1.26
CA GLU A 523 -16.74 -16.92 0.33
C GLU A 523 -17.65 -18.09 0.78
N GLN A 524 -18.33 -18.71 -0.19
CA GLN A 524 -19.32 -19.79 0.03
C GLN A 524 -18.75 -21.21 -0.18
N SER A 525 -17.56 -21.31 -0.78
CA SER A 525 -16.82 -22.55 -1.03
C SER A 525 -15.40 -22.18 -1.44
N PRO A 526 -14.35 -22.92 -1.04
CA PRO A 526 -12.97 -22.58 -1.40
C PRO A 526 -12.81 -22.51 -2.92
N PHE A 527 -12.50 -21.33 -3.44
CA PHE A 527 -12.29 -21.09 -4.86
C PHE A 527 -11.10 -20.14 -5.09
N TYR A 528 -11.04 -19.02 -4.36
CA TYR A 528 -9.89 -18.11 -4.42
C TYR A 528 -8.61 -18.78 -3.92
N SER A 529 -8.69 -19.56 -2.84
CA SER A 529 -7.58 -20.37 -2.31
C SER A 529 -7.02 -21.35 -3.36
N ILE A 530 -7.91 -22.03 -4.08
CA ILE A 530 -7.52 -22.91 -5.19
C ILE A 530 -6.86 -22.10 -6.32
N CYS A 531 -7.49 -20.99 -6.75
CA CYS A 531 -6.97 -20.11 -7.80
C CYS A 531 -5.54 -19.63 -7.50
N PHE A 532 -5.28 -19.18 -6.26
CA PHE A 532 -3.96 -18.71 -5.84
C PHE A 532 -2.90 -19.83 -5.76
N LEU A 533 -3.32 -21.10 -5.61
CA LEU A 533 -2.42 -22.25 -5.62
C LEU A 533 -2.17 -22.82 -7.03
N LEU A 534 -2.98 -22.48 -8.03
CA LEU A 534 -2.82 -22.98 -9.41
C LEU A 534 -1.40 -22.81 -9.99
N PRO A 535 -0.70 -21.66 -9.83
CA PRO A 535 0.68 -21.50 -10.31
C PRO A 535 1.65 -22.54 -9.73
N MET A 536 1.63 -22.71 -8.40
CA MET A 536 2.42 -23.73 -7.69
C MET A 536 2.02 -25.15 -8.13
N LEU A 537 0.72 -25.42 -8.27
CA LEU A 537 0.22 -26.73 -8.67
C LEU A 537 0.65 -27.12 -10.08
N CYS A 538 0.72 -26.19 -11.03
CA CYS A 538 1.26 -26.46 -12.37
C CYS A 538 2.71 -26.94 -12.30
N GLN A 539 3.55 -26.24 -11.55
CA GLN A 539 4.97 -26.55 -11.40
C GLN A 539 5.19 -27.87 -10.65
N VAL A 540 4.47 -28.09 -9.55
CA VAL A 540 4.57 -29.31 -8.73
C VAL A 540 4.03 -30.54 -9.50
N THR A 541 2.92 -30.41 -10.24
CA THR A 541 2.37 -31.51 -11.05
C THR A 541 3.20 -31.85 -12.29
N MET A 542 4.26 -31.10 -12.62
CA MET A 542 5.27 -31.58 -13.58
C MET A 542 5.97 -32.87 -13.11
N GLU A 543 6.04 -33.13 -11.79
CA GLU A 543 6.57 -34.37 -11.24
C GLU A 543 5.47 -35.38 -10.86
N MET A 544 5.76 -36.68 -11.01
CA MET A 544 4.86 -37.75 -10.57
C MET A 544 4.62 -37.73 -9.04
N GLU A 545 5.59 -37.26 -8.24
CA GLU A 545 5.38 -37.05 -6.80
C GLU A 545 4.34 -35.96 -6.51
N GLY A 546 4.32 -34.89 -7.31
CA GLY A 546 3.35 -33.80 -7.18
C GLY A 546 1.94 -34.22 -7.55
N CYS A 547 1.77 -34.92 -8.68
CA CYS A 547 0.47 -35.51 -9.04
C CYS A 547 -0.06 -36.48 -7.96
N LYS A 548 0.83 -37.27 -7.34
CA LYS A 548 0.47 -38.14 -6.22
C LYS A 548 0.08 -37.35 -4.98
N ALA A 549 0.75 -36.25 -4.67
CA ALA A 549 0.40 -35.38 -3.55
C ALA A 549 -0.98 -34.73 -3.76
N LEU A 550 -1.22 -34.13 -4.93
CA LEU A 550 -2.48 -33.47 -5.27
C LEU A 550 -3.70 -34.42 -5.22
N ALA A 551 -3.55 -35.62 -5.77
CA ALA A 551 -4.59 -36.65 -5.70
C ALA A 551 -4.79 -37.23 -4.28
N SER A 552 -3.74 -37.21 -3.44
CA SER A 552 -3.85 -37.65 -2.03
C SER A 552 -4.57 -36.63 -1.15
N SER A 553 -4.63 -35.36 -1.57
CA SER A 553 -5.29 -34.26 -0.86
C SER A 553 -6.66 -33.89 -1.44
N GLY A 554 -7.23 -34.72 -2.33
CA GLY A 554 -8.48 -34.43 -3.05
C GLY A 554 -8.43 -33.21 -3.99
N GLY A 555 -7.23 -32.67 -4.23
CA GLY A 555 -7.04 -31.44 -5.00
C GLY A 555 -7.17 -31.63 -6.50
N ASP A 556 -7.16 -32.87 -6.99
CA ASP A 556 -7.56 -33.21 -8.35
C ASP A 556 -9.04 -32.83 -8.59
N ARG A 557 -9.95 -33.24 -7.70
CA ARG A 557 -11.35 -32.78 -7.73
C ARG A 557 -11.43 -31.26 -7.58
N ALA A 558 -10.71 -30.69 -6.60
CA ALA A 558 -10.77 -29.25 -6.32
C ALA A 558 -10.37 -28.39 -7.53
N VAL A 559 -9.30 -28.76 -8.26
CA VAL A 559 -8.88 -28.05 -9.47
C VAL A 559 -9.87 -28.23 -10.63
N MET A 560 -10.51 -29.41 -10.76
CA MET A 560 -11.57 -29.62 -11.77
C MET A 560 -12.82 -28.79 -11.48
N GLU A 561 -13.29 -28.75 -10.23
CA GLU A 561 -14.39 -27.88 -9.81
C GLU A 561 -14.06 -26.40 -9.99
N CYS A 562 -12.82 -26.00 -9.71
CA CYS A 562 -12.32 -24.65 -9.97
C CYS A 562 -12.34 -24.30 -11.46
N LEU A 563 -11.85 -25.18 -12.34
CA LEU A 563 -11.92 -24.97 -13.79
C LEU A 563 -13.37 -24.87 -14.30
N ILE A 564 -14.26 -25.74 -13.82
CA ILE A 564 -15.70 -25.72 -14.15
C ILE A 564 -16.34 -24.39 -13.72
N LYS A 565 -15.99 -23.85 -12.54
CA LYS A 565 -16.42 -22.53 -12.06
C LYS A 565 -15.86 -21.40 -12.93
N LEU A 566 -14.56 -21.44 -13.26
CA LEU A 566 -13.87 -20.42 -14.06
C LEU A 566 -14.44 -20.26 -15.48
N ILE A 567 -14.84 -21.37 -16.12
CA ILE A 567 -15.44 -21.35 -17.48
C ILE A 567 -16.98 -21.25 -17.45
N GLY A 568 -17.59 -21.26 -16.26
CA GLY A 568 -19.03 -21.25 -16.04
C GLY A 568 -19.70 -19.91 -16.38
N GLY A 569 -20.79 -19.98 -17.17
CA GLY A 569 -21.43 -18.83 -17.83
C GLY A 569 -22.19 -17.81 -16.96
N SER A 570 -21.97 -17.77 -15.64
CA SER A 570 -22.55 -16.74 -14.76
C SER A 570 -21.51 -15.86 -14.05
N ASN A 571 -20.22 -16.24 -14.05
CA ASN A 571 -19.20 -15.55 -13.25
C ASN A 571 -17.84 -15.48 -13.96
N ARG A 572 -17.82 -15.21 -15.27
CA ARG A 572 -16.60 -14.85 -16.02
C ARG A 572 -16.04 -13.51 -15.52
N MET A 573 -15.30 -13.54 -14.40
CA MET A 573 -14.53 -12.39 -13.94
C MET A 573 -13.47 -12.03 -14.97
N VAL A 574 -13.59 -10.82 -15.53
CA VAL A 574 -12.73 -10.30 -16.59
C VAL A 574 -11.30 -10.16 -16.06
N GLY A 575 -10.41 -11.03 -16.54
CA GLY A 575 -9.00 -11.12 -16.11
C GLY A 575 -8.52 -12.57 -15.87
N ASN A 576 -9.41 -13.50 -15.56
CA ASN A 576 -9.03 -14.84 -15.06
C ASN A 576 -8.52 -15.84 -16.13
N ASN A 577 -8.21 -15.41 -17.36
CA ASN A 577 -7.72 -16.31 -18.43
C ASN A 577 -6.46 -17.09 -18.01
N SER A 578 -5.53 -16.45 -17.28
CA SER A 578 -4.33 -17.11 -16.75
C SER A 578 -4.70 -18.27 -15.80
N CYS A 579 -5.66 -18.06 -14.88
CA CYS A 579 -6.15 -19.12 -14.00
C CYS A 579 -6.82 -20.28 -14.77
N VAL A 580 -7.52 -19.99 -15.88
CA VAL A 580 -8.09 -21.04 -16.74
C VAL A 580 -6.99 -21.92 -17.34
N PHE A 581 -5.94 -21.31 -17.94
CA PHE A 581 -4.84 -22.08 -18.51
C PHE A 581 -4.05 -22.87 -17.46
N LEU A 582 -3.79 -22.29 -16.29
CA LEU A 582 -3.12 -23.00 -15.18
C LEU A 582 -3.96 -24.18 -14.66
N ALA A 583 -5.27 -24.03 -14.49
CA ALA A 583 -6.13 -25.13 -14.09
C ALA A 583 -6.15 -26.25 -15.16
N CYS A 584 -6.17 -25.88 -16.44
CA CYS A 584 -6.03 -26.81 -17.56
C CYS A 584 -4.68 -27.55 -17.54
N ASP A 585 -3.55 -26.85 -17.37
CA ASP A 585 -2.21 -27.45 -17.33
C ASP A 585 -2.04 -28.41 -16.15
N ALA A 586 -2.54 -28.06 -14.95
CA ALA A 586 -2.54 -28.95 -13.79
C ALA A 586 -3.36 -30.25 -14.06
N ILE A 587 -4.52 -30.13 -14.70
CA ILE A 587 -5.37 -31.28 -15.09
C ILE A 587 -4.70 -32.13 -16.18
N MET A 588 -4.09 -31.52 -17.20
CA MET A 588 -3.32 -32.26 -18.22
C MET A 588 -2.12 -32.99 -17.59
N ASN A 589 -1.36 -32.30 -16.72
CA ASN A 589 -0.23 -32.89 -16.01
C ASN A 589 -0.63 -34.11 -15.17
N LEU A 590 -1.81 -34.07 -14.56
CA LEU A 590 -2.41 -35.20 -13.85
C LEU A 590 -2.79 -36.32 -14.84
N LEU A 591 -3.65 -36.04 -15.82
CA LEU A 591 -4.19 -37.02 -16.78
C LEU A 591 -3.11 -37.74 -17.60
N LEU A 592 -2.05 -37.03 -17.99
CA LEU A 592 -0.89 -37.64 -18.68
C LEU A 592 -0.18 -38.66 -17.79
N LYS A 593 0.00 -38.38 -16.49
CA LYS A 593 0.78 -39.21 -15.56
C LYS A 593 -0.06 -40.30 -14.87
N VAL A 594 -1.39 -40.14 -14.80
CA VAL A 594 -2.33 -41.20 -14.38
C VAL A 594 -2.11 -42.48 -15.21
N LYS A 595 -1.92 -42.33 -16.53
CA LYS A 595 -1.68 -43.45 -17.45
C LYS A 595 -0.44 -44.30 -17.13
N GLU A 596 0.59 -43.70 -16.52
CA GLU A 596 1.88 -44.37 -16.35
C GLU A 596 1.97 -45.23 -15.08
N GLN A 597 1.28 -44.84 -14.00
CA GLN A 597 1.33 -45.58 -12.73
C GLN A 597 0.34 -45.13 -11.64
N VAL A 598 -0.28 -43.94 -11.75
CA VAL A 598 -1.05 -43.40 -10.63
C VAL A 598 -2.48 -43.93 -10.66
N ARG A 599 -2.81 -44.84 -9.73
CA ARG A 599 -4.21 -45.20 -9.40
C ARG A 599 -4.91 -44.03 -8.68
N VAL A 600 -5.08 -42.91 -9.37
CA VAL A 600 -6.09 -41.94 -8.96
C VAL A 600 -7.44 -42.57 -9.29
N SER A 601 -8.31 -42.73 -8.29
CA SER A 601 -9.70 -43.10 -8.50
C SER A 601 -10.45 -41.88 -9.03
N LEU A 602 -10.17 -41.54 -10.30
CA LEU A 602 -10.79 -40.43 -11.02
C LEU A 602 -12.30 -40.65 -11.03
N ASP A 603 -12.99 -39.83 -10.24
CA ASP A 603 -14.42 -39.91 -10.00
C ASP A 603 -15.20 -39.50 -11.26
N GLU A 604 -15.91 -40.48 -11.83
CA GLU A 604 -16.51 -40.44 -13.17
C GLU A 604 -17.45 -39.23 -13.34
N ALA A 605 -18.19 -38.87 -12.29
CA ALA A 605 -19.09 -37.72 -12.30
C ALA A 605 -18.35 -36.40 -12.59
N ASN A 606 -17.18 -36.18 -11.98
CA ASN A 606 -16.43 -34.93 -12.11
C ASN A 606 -15.89 -34.75 -13.54
N PHE A 607 -15.52 -35.86 -14.20
CA PHE A 607 -15.09 -35.84 -15.60
C PHE A 607 -16.26 -35.62 -16.56
N VAL A 608 -17.44 -36.18 -16.28
CA VAL A 608 -18.65 -35.86 -17.05
C VAL A 608 -19.01 -34.38 -16.94
N HIS A 609 -18.94 -33.81 -15.74
CA HIS A 609 -19.17 -32.38 -15.52
C HIS A 609 -18.10 -31.50 -16.20
N LEU A 610 -16.82 -31.89 -16.15
CA LEU A 610 -15.73 -31.17 -16.84
C LEU A 610 -15.87 -31.22 -18.36
N LEU A 611 -16.14 -32.39 -18.95
CA LEU A 611 -16.38 -32.53 -20.39
C LEU A 611 -17.53 -31.62 -20.86
N LYS A 612 -18.64 -31.58 -20.11
CA LYS A 612 -19.78 -30.70 -20.40
C LYS A 612 -19.44 -29.22 -20.26
N ALA A 613 -18.63 -28.84 -19.27
CA ALA A 613 -18.17 -27.47 -19.11
C ALA A 613 -17.22 -27.03 -20.24
N LEU A 614 -16.26 -27.87 -20.64
CA LEU A 614 -15.36 -27.62 -21.77
C LEU A 614 -16.13 -27.50 -23.10
N ALA A 615 -17.08 -28.39 -23.35
CA ALA A 615 -17.93 -28.38 -24.54
C ALA A 615 -18.71 -27.07 -24.70
N ASN A 616 -19.22 -26.52 -23.59
CA ASN A 616 -19.93 -25.24 -23.55
C ASN A 616 -18.99 -24.03 -23.62
N TRP A 617 -17.80 -24.12 -22.99
CA TRP A 617 -16.81 -23.04 -22.99
C TRP A 617 -16.34 -22.66 -24.40
N THR A 618 -16.15 -23.66 -25.26
CA THR A 618 -15.53 -23.49 -26.60
C THR A 618 -16.50 -23.13 -27.72
N VAL A 619 -17.82 -23.01 -27.48
CA VAL A 619 -18.82 -22.83 -28.55
C VAL A 619 -18.60 -21.55 -29.36
N ASP A 620 -18.33 -20.44 -28.67
CA ASP A 620 -18.23 -19.10 -29.25
C ASP A 620 -16.80 -18.50 -29.19
N MET A 621 -15.80 -19.34 -28.88
CA MET A 621 -14.39 -18.89 -28.72
C MET A 621 -13.63 -19.07 -30.04
N GLU A 622 -13.07 -18.00 -30.60
CA GLU A 622 -12.28 -18.06 -31.85
C GLU A 622 -10.82 -18.47 -31.63
N ASP A 623 -10.27 -18.18 -30.45
CA ASP A 623 -8.88 -18.40 -30.02
C ASP A 623 -8.41 -19.88 -30.13
N PRO A 624 -7.36 -20.17 -30.94
CA PRO A 624 -6.74 -21.49 -31.06
C PRO A 624 -6.27 -22.11 -29.75
N SER A 625 -5.64 -21.32 -28.87
CA SER A 625 -5.10 -21.83 -27.61
C SER A 625 -6.20 -22.41 -26.71
N VAL A 626 -7.36 -21.75 -26.68
CA VAL A 626 -8.55 -22.15 -25.91
C VAL A 626 -9.09 -23.50 -26.39
N PHE A 627 -9.37 -23.64 -27.69
CA PHE A 627 -9.99 -24.88 -28.19
C PHE A 627 -8.97 -26.03 -28.28
N MET A 628 -7.68 -25.78 -28.54
CA MET A 628 -6.64 -26.80 -28.49
C MET A 628 -6.38 -27.32 -27.07
N MET A 629 -6.42 -26.45 -26.07
CA MET A 629 -6.32 -26.83 -24.65
C MET A 629 -7.52 -27.69 -24.22
N ALA A 630 -8.74 -27.24 -24.52
CA ALA A 630 -9.97 -27.98 -24.22
C ALA A 630 -10.01 -29.36 -24.89
N SER A 631 -9.68 -29.43 -26.19
CA SER A 631 -9.59 -30.69 -26.94
C SER A 631 -8.53 -31.63 -26.37
N SER A 632 -7.39 -31.12 -25.90
CA SER A 632 -6.32 -31.93 -25.31
C SER A 632 -6.79 -32.62 -24.02
N ILE A 633 -7.47 -31.88 -23.14
CA ILE A 633 -8.09 -32.44 -21.93
C ILE A 633 -9.15 -33.49 -22.31
N CYS A 634 -10.07 -33.16 -23.23
CA CYS A 634 -11.11 -34.10 -23.69
C CYS A 634 -10.50 -35.39 -24.26
N ALA A 635 -9.50 -35.28 -25.14
CA ALA A 635 -8.82 -36.41 -25.77
C ALA A 635 -8.03 -37.28 -24.77
N LEU A 636 -7.62 -36.74 -23.62
CA LEU A 636 -7.03 -37.50 -22.51
C LEU A 636 -8.09 -38.20 -21.65
N ILE A 637 -9.27 -37.59 -21.46
CA ILE A 637 -10.40 -38.17 -20.71
C ILE A 637 -11.04 -39.33 -21.50
N PHE A 638 -11.23 -39.16 -22.80
CA PHE A 638 -11.82 -40.18 -23.69
C PHE A 638 -11.01 -41.48 -23.79
N ASP A 639 -9.74 -41.48 -23.39
CA ASP A 639 -8.99 -42.75 -23.22
C ASP A 639 -9.62 -43.66 -22.14
N PHE A 640 -10.26 -43.09 -21.11
CA PHE A 640 -10.76 -43.81 -19.93
C PHE A 640 -12.27 -44.15 -19.97
N THR A 641 -13.04 -43.59 -20.90
CA THR A 641 -14.51 -43.79 -20.99
C THR A 641 -14.96 -44.17 -22.41
N SER A 642 -16.27 -44.15 -22.70
CA SER A 642 -16.86 -44.38 -24.03
C SER A 642 -18.10 -43.52 -24.23
N GLU A 643 -18.53 -43.34 -25.48
CA GLU A 643 -19.75 -42.58 -25.78
C GLU A 643 -21.01 -43.20 -25.15
N GLU A 644 -21.08 -44.53 -25.11
CA GLU A 644 -22.15 -45.27 -24.41
C GLU A 644 -22.13 -45.03 -22.89
N ALA A 645 -20.96 -45.01 -22.26
CA ALA A 645 -20.85 -44.72 -20.82
C ALA A 645 -21.26 -43.27 -20.51
N LEU A 646 -20.81 -42.31 -21.31
CA LEU A 646 -21.21 -40.90 -21.17
C LEU A 646 -22.71 -40.70 -21.37
N LEU A 647 -23.31 -41.26 -22.42
CA LEU A 647 -24.75 -41.12 -22.71
C LEU A 647 -25.66 -41.83 -21.69
N ASN A 648 -25.15 -42.83 -20.97
CA ASN A 648 -25.85 -43.46 -19.85
C ASN A 648 -25.72 -42.68 -18.53
N HIS A 649 -24.86 -41.65 -18.44
CA HIS A 649 -24.67 -40.88 -17.22
C HIS A 649 -25.70 -39.73 -17.11
N PRO A 650 -26.45 -39.61 -15.99
CA PRO A 650 -27.66 -38.76 -15.90
C PRO A 650 -27.42 -37.25 -16.08
N ASN A 651 -26.18 -36.77 -15.88
CA ASN A 651 -25.83 -35.35 -16.01
C ASN A 651 -25.30 -34.96 -17.41
N PHE A 652 -25.16 -35.93 -18.32
CA PHE A 652 -24.67 -35.75 -19.69
C PHE A 652 -25.82 -35.82 -20.72
N ASP A 653 -25.63 -35.23 -21.89
CA ASP A 653 -26.65 -35.17 -22.93
C ASP A 653 -26.06 -35.07 -24.34
N TYR A 654 -26.91 -35.29 -25.35
CA TYR A 654 -26.53 -35.20 -26.76
C TYR A 654 -26.08 -33.79 -27.20
N SER A 655 -26.48 -32.70 -26.53
CA SER A 655 -25.98 -31.37 -26.89
C SER A 655 -24.54 -31.17 -26.43
N SER A 656 -24.18 -31.72 -25.26
CA SER A 656 -22.81 -31.81 -24.76
C SER A 656 -21.94 -32.66 -25.68
N LEU A 657 -22.43 -33.83 -26.12
CA LEU A 657 -21.74 -34.67 -27.12
C LEU A 657 -21.53 -33.92 -28.44
N ASN A 658 -22.55 -33.23 -28.96
CA ASN A 658 -22.43 -32.41 -30.18
C ASN A 658 -21.49 -31.19 -30.01
N GLY A 659 -21.32 -30.67 -28.79
CA GLY A 659 -20.29 -29.70 -28.46
C GLY A 659 -18.88 -30.30 -28.61
N LEU A 660 -18.65 -31.46 -27.97
CA LEU A 660 -17.38 -32.19 -28.02
C LEU A 660 -17.02 -32.64 -29.45
N SER A 661 -17.99 -33.12 -30.23
CA SER A 661 -17.80 -33.48 -31.65
C SER A 661 -17.27 -32.30 -32.47
N ARG A 662 -17.90 -31.11 -32.36
CA ARG A 662 -17.45 -29.90 -33.05
C ARG A 662 -16.07 -29.42 -32.57
N LEU A 663 -15.81 -29.51 -31.27
CA LEU A 663 -14.55 -29.13 -30.64
C LEU A 663 -13.37 -29.96 -31.19
N ILE A 664 -13.47 -31.29 -31.17
CA ILE A 664 -12.43 -32.19 -31.68
C ILE A 664 -12.23 -32.00 -33.20
N ALA A 665 -13.32 -31.94 -33.97
CA ALA A 665 -13.26 -31.75 -35.42
C ALA A 665 -12.52 -30.45 -35.80
N ARG A 666 -12.85 -29.34 -35.11
CA ARG A 666 -12.19 -28.05 -35.28
C ARG A 666 -10.69 -28.14 -34.97
N SER A 667 -10.30 -28.71 -33.83
CA SER A 667 -8.89 -28.90 -33.47
C SER A 667 -8.09 -29.71 -34.48
N LEU A 668 -8.67 -30.79 -35.02
CA LEU A 668 -7.98 -31.62 -36.01
C LEU A 668 -7.86 -30.94 -37.38
N ALA A 669 -8.79 -30.06 -37.74
CA ALA A 669 -8.75 -29.27 -38.97
C ALA A 669 -7.74 -28.10 -38.94
N THR A 670 -7.38 -27.57 -37.76
CA THR A 670 -6.59 -26.33 -37.62
C THR A 670 -5.20 -26.37 -38.25
N ARG A 671 -4.61 -27.56 -38.49
CA ARG A 671 -3.26 -27.72 -39.07
C ARG A 671 -3.12 -27.24 -40.54
N GLY A 672 -4.19 -26.74 -41.16
CA GLY A 672 -4.22 -26.32 -42.56
C GLY A 672 -3.82 -24.87 -42.87
N GLN A 673 -3.49 -24.04 -41.88
CA GLN A 673 -3.17 -22.61 -42.06
C GLN A 673 -1.82 -22.22 -41.42
N ASP A 674 -1.28 -21.06 -41.82
CA ASP A 674 0.12 -20.67 -41.59
C ASP A 674 0.52 -20.55 -40.11
N MET A 675 1.70 -21.08 -39.79
CA MET A 675 2.21 -21.20 -38.42
C MET A 675 3.29 -20.18 -38.07
N SER A 676 3.06 -19.42 -37.00
CA SER A 676 4.01 -18.45 -36.40
C SER A 676 5.04 -19.15 -35.48
N ASN A 677 5.74 -18.39 -34.62
CA ASN A 677 6.60 -18.97 -33.57
C ASN A 677 5.82 -19.66 -32.43
N ASP A 678 4.56 -19.28 -32.21
CA ASP A 678 3.68 -19.83 -31.16
C ASP A 678 3.27 -21.29 -31.44
N ALA A 679 3.34 -21.67 -32.72
CA ALA A 679 3.00 -22.97 -33.29
C ALA A 679 3.60 -24.21 -32.60
N LYS A 680 4.62 -24.06 -31.75
CA LYS A 680 5.24 -25.18 -31.03
C LYS A 680 4.37 -25.71 -29.88
N ALA A 681 3.81 -24.81 -29.06
CA ALA A 681 2.92 -25.23 -27.97
C ALA A 681 1.64 -25.86 -28.55
N GLU A 682 1.11 -25.26 -29.62
CA GLU A 682 -0.05 -25.78 -30.34
C GLU A 682 0.23 -27.11 -31.06
N ALA A 683 1.45 -27.34 -31.55
CA ALA A 683 1.84 -28.63 -32.13
C ALA A 683 1.89 -29.76 -31.10
N ASP A 684 2.39 -29.50 -29.89
CA ASP A 684 2.41 -30.49 -28.79
C ASP A 684 0.97 -30.84 -28.35
N LEU A 685 0.09 -29.83 -28.22
CA LEU A 685 -1.34 -30.03 -27.97
C LEU A 685 -2.02 -30.80 -29.11
N PHE A 686 -1.71 -30.47 -30.37
CA PHE A 686 -2.21 -31.18 -31.55
C PHE A 686 -1.77 -32.65 -31.55
N GLU A 687 -0.53 -32.97 -31.16
CA GLU A 687 -0.07 -34.35 -31.07
C GLU A 687 -0.83 -35.12 -29.97
N ILE A 688 -1.13 -34.49 -28.82
CA ILE A 688 -1.98 -35.08 -27.78
C ILE A 688 -3.38 -35.41 -28.32
N VAL A 689 -4.04 -34.47 -29.02
CA VAL A 689 -5.38 -34.66 -29.60
C VAL A 689 -5.38 -35.74 -30.67
N ASN A 690 -4.45 -35.67 -31.64
CA ASN A 690 -4.36 -36.61 -32.77
C ASN A 690 -3.98 -38.04 -32.34
N ALA A 691 -3.02 -38.17 -31.42
CA ALA A 691 -2.68 -39.46 -30.83
C ALA A 691 -3.82 -40.00 -29.96
N GLY A 692 -4.58 -39.12 -29.30
CA GLY A 692 -5.82 -39.44 -28.57
C GLY A 692 -6.89 -40.03 -29.49
N TYR A 693 -7.31 -39.27 -30.50
CA TYR A 693 -8.30 -39.68 -31.49
C TYR A 693 -8.00 -41.07 -32.07
N SER A 694 -6.73 -41.32 -32.43
CA SER A 694 -6.24 -42.61 -32.92
C SER A 694 -6.45 -43.79 -31.96
N ARG A 695 -6.59 -43.56 -30.64
CA ARG A 695 -6.84 -44.60 -29.61
C ARG A 695 -8.31 -44.79 -29.27
N TRP A 696 -9.13 -43.74 -29.33
CA TRP A 696 -10.51 -43.78 -28.84
C TRP A 696 -11.60 -43.56 -29.89
N ALA A 697 -11.33 -43.13 -31.12
CA ALA A 697 -12.38 -42.84 -32.12
C ALA A 697 -13.39 -43.99 -32.36
N LEU A 698 -12.97 -45.25 -32.22
CA LEU A 698 -13.86 -46.42 -32.33
C LEU A 698 -14.87 -46.57 -31.17
N ARG A 699 -14.64 -45.89 -30.03
CA ARG A 699 -15.55 -45.81 -28.87
C ARG A 699 -16.48 -44.58 -28.92
N PHE A 700 -16.32 -43.72 -29.92
CA PHE A 700 -17.04 -42.45 -30.05
C PHE A 700 -17.50 -42.22 -31.51
N PRO A 701 -18.45 -43.03 -32.02
CA PRO A 701 -18.90 -42.95 -33.41
C PRO A 701 -19.49 -41.59 -33.80
N HIS A 702 -20.13 -40.83 -32.90
CA HIS A 702 -20.63 -39.48 -33.23
C HIS A 702 -19.50 -38.46 -33.38
N ILE A 703 -18.46 -38.52 -32.53
CA ILE A 703 -17.27 -37.66 -32.67
C ILE A 703 -16.52 -38.04 -33.95
N ARG A 704 -16.35 -39.35 -34.20
CA ARG A 704 -15.71 -39.88 -35.41
C ARG A 704 -16.41 -39.40 -36.69
N ALA A 705 -17.74 -39.47 -36.73
CA ALA A 705 -18.52 -39.01 -37.88
C ALA A 705 -18.38 -37.49 -38.15
N ALA A 706 -18.14 -36.68 -37.11
CA ALA A 706 -17.90 -35.25 -37.23
C ALA A 706 -16.44 -34.87 -37.59
N VAL A 707 -15.51 -35.83 -37.54
CA VAL A 707 -14.09 -35.67 -37.91
C VAL A 707 -13.79 -36.24 -39.30
N GLU A 708 -14.54 -37.27 -39.73
CA GLU A 708 -14.36 -37.95 -41.03
C GLU A 708 -15.31 -37.46 -42.14
N GLY A 709 -16.21 -36.51 -41.86
CA GLY A 709 -17.23 -35.98 -42.78
C GLY A 709 -17.20 -34.47 -42.93
#